data_AF-A0A6M4IQE3-F1
#
_entry.id   AF-A0A6M4IQE3-F1
#
_cell.length_a   1.000
_cell.length_b   1.000
_cell.length_c   1.000
_cell.angle_alpha   90.00
_cell.angle_beta   90.00
_cell.angle_gamma   90.00
#
_symmetry.space_group_name_H-M   'P 1'
#
loop_
_entity.id
_entity.type
_entity.pdbx_description
1 polymer ?
#
loop_
_entity_poly.entity_id
_entity_poly.type
_entity_poly.pdbx_seq_one_letter_code
_entity_poly.pdbx_strand_id
1 'polypeptide(L)'
;MITMSVLSPLLLAATLAAHDGVQPDTAALRGARQPATSVNGAVVFAHDGQLYLQRSIGTEAVRITSGSAWHRDPTFTTDGRAIVFASDSLGNYDLWQMPVNTTAAGSASVQIGAITRLTSSAAHETSPSVGPDARVAFVRGSGGATRVWMRNADGTERRLSATEQTERAPRLSPDGKRIAFIVINEAGRRVLVRSVENGTSPTVNTTASSDATVESLDWSPDGRLAVSTRSGVYALATDGSFSALVSKTHGDVDWSADGLFIMIAEYSEVVVGYNGDPDRGLDRTAVERFSGATAASTKGDAMVRVLAPAAPDAGRTAAVTSLPDGRAVRNAAAFDRLWERLARTYFSGADAAARRAQWDAVRTTQRPRALAAANDSALQQVLYDTQQARPPLRADATGRAAVSSAHPVATEAGLEVMRRGGNVIDAAVAVSFALGVVEPDASGIAGYGEMVIALKGRATPTVIEFMSRVPEEGGLNNTSLLVNGRYPSDGPVLVNVPGTVAGMYTAWQKYGSKKVPWADLLAPAIRAARNGYEVSQGLATTLATEREHYAKYEGSRALFFRNGQPMVAGDTLKNPDLAWVLEQIAAKGADGFYKGEVATKWVADLRGKGNAMKLSDLARYFAPERESISGTYRNYTIYSSAPPVSGGAELVARLNLLEQSPAPSRTGKRYTDDPASLHAALSAWFLVPSSRNRIADPAMWPIDVAPIVDKDTARLRWRCFDANKALTPASVRGDTLPCLPKATPAAVPTKPADATDVAAANATAAESPCGDEHAAEMTVCHAAGTTSFAVADNEGNAVSVTQTLGTWGGNFYVTPGLGFLSNDKLTSYGTDPTQYGSRLPFARHGSTLAPTIAYKNGKPFFAVGAAGNAWITSAVYQTLLGALDYNLGPQAALELPRYLPGGGFGGAPGAAAGTPVPYTLQLEDGFSPTVIARLRALGYDINFVSLPGELREGYGAAVRIDGKVVTAGADPRRTGAAGAITGAITGTKK
;
A
#
# COMPACT_ATOMS: atom_id res chain seq x y z
N MET A 1 -66.98 34.64 -55.30
CA MET A 1 -66.56 35.97 -54.81
C MET A 1 -65.95 35.76 -53.44
N ILE A 2 -64.75 36.18 -53.06
CA ILE A 2 -63.67 37.01 -53.66
C ILE A 2 -62.38 36.52 -52.92
N THR A 3 -61.38 35.91 -53.59
CA THR A 3 -60.00 36.44 -53.81
C THR A 3 -59.45 37.33 -52.68
N MET A 4 -58.23 37.24 -52.15
CA MET A 4 -56.97 36.49 -52.40
C MET A 4 -56.15 36.50 -51.06
N SER A 5 -54.91 36.05 -50.88
CA SER A 5 -53.75 35.76 -51.77
C SER A 5 -52.86 34.63 -51.19
N VAL A 6 -51.56 34.62 -51.49
CA VAL A 6 -50.54 33.59 -51.14
C VAL A 6 -49.45 34.14 -50.20
N LEU A 7 -48.95 33.32 -49.27
CA LEU A 7 -47.59 33.44 -48.72
C LEU A 7 -47.02 32.06 -48.31
N SER A 8 -45.72 31.86 -48.55
CA SER A 8 -45.08 30.55 -48.73
C SER A 8 -44.76 29.76 -47.44
N PRO A 9 -44.61 28.41 -47.53
CA PRO A 9 -44.14 27.59 -46.41
C PRO A 9 -42.62 27.66 -46.27
N LEU A 10 -42.12 28.48 -45.36
CA LEU A 10 -40.66 28.62 -45.12
C LEU A 10 -40.27 28.86 -43.64
N LEU A 11 -41.15 28.53 -42.69
CA LEU A 11 -40.93 28.74 -41.25
C LEU A 11 -41.13 27.51 -40.35
N LEU A 12 -41.23 26.29 -40.90
CA LEU A 12 -41.48 25.06 -40.12
C LEU A 12 -40.41 23.97 -40.32
N ALA A 13 -39.19 24.35 -40.70
CA ALA A 13 -38.06 23.43 -40.90
C ALA A 13 -36.75 23.91 -40.24
N ALA A 14 -36.81 24.90 -39.32
CA ALA A 14 -35.64 25.57 -38.75
C ALA A 14 -35.53 25.51 -37.20
N THR A 15 -36.33 24.68 -36.54
CA THR A 15 -36.37 24.56 -35.05
C THR A 15 -36.14 23.14 -34.53
N LEU A 16 -35.66 22.23 -35.38
CA LEU A 16 -35.37 20.81 -35.04
C LEU A 16 -33.91 20.41 -35.33
N ALA A 17 -33.00 21.39 -35.34
CA ALA A 17 -31.57 21.20 -35.59
C ALA A 17 -30.68 21.99 -34.60
N ALA A 18 -30.93 21.79 -33.31
CA ALA A 18 -30.06 22.16 -32.18
C ALA A 18 -30.52 21.37 -30.93
N HIS A 19 -29.68 21.32 -29.89
CA HIS A 19 -29.94 20.79 -28.53
C HIS A 19 -29.53 19.34 -28.19
N ASP A 20 -28.68 18.68 -29.00
CA ASP A 20 -27.62 17.82 -28.45
C ASP A 20 -26.31 18.63 -28.49
N GLY A 21 -25.97 19.30 -27.38
CA GLY A 21 -24.94 20.32 -27.32
C GLY A 21 -23.80 20.00 -26.37
N VAL A 22 -22.72 19.43 -26.92
CA VAL A 22 -21.40 19.46 -26.25
C VAL A 22 -21.02 20.91 -26.01
N GLN A 23 -20.54 21.25 -24.81
CA GLN A 23 -20.09 22.62 -24.51
C GLN A 23 -18.92 23.02 -25.41
N PRO A 24 -18.73 24.32 -25.72
CA PRO A 24 -17.57 24.78 -26.46
C PRO A 24 -16.28 24.30 -25.78
N ASP A 25 -15.51 23.47 -26.48
CA ASP A 25 -14.33 22.81 -25.96
C ASP A 25 -13.24 23.85 -25.61
N THR A 26 -13.05 24.07 -24.31
CA THR A 26 -12.03 24.97 -23.77
C THR A 26 -11.15 24.18 -22.80
N ALA A 27 -9.88 24.55 -22.70
CA ALA A 27 -8.90 23.79 -21.92
C ALA A 27 -9.32 23.56 -20.45
N ALA A 28 -10.02 24.51 -19.83
CA ALA A 28 -10.52 24.39 -18.46
C ALA A 28 -11.74 23.45 -18.30
N LEU A 29 -12.47 23.15 -19.37
CA LEU A 29 -13.57 22.17 -19.33
C LEU A 29 -13.08 20.74 -19.57
N ARG A 30 -11.89 20.56 -20.14
CA ARG A 30 -11.25 19.25 -20.30
C ARG A 30 -10.72 18.75 -18.95
N GLY A 31 -11.19 17.60 -18.50
CA GLY A 31 -10.83 17.05 -17.19
C GLY A 31 -11.47 17.81 -16.01
N ALA A 32 -12.54 18.57 -16.25
CA ALA A 32 -13.38 19.08 -15.18
C ALA A 32 -14.02 17.93 -14.37
N ARG A 33 -14.26 18.15 -13.08
CA ARG A 33 -14.79 17.18 -12.12
C ARG A 33 -15.79 17.84 -11.18
N GLN A 34 -16.69 17.05 -10.61
CA GLN A 34 -17.63 17.47 -9.55
C GLN A 34 -18.35 18.80 -9.87
N PRO A 35 -19.12 18.88 -10.97
CA PRO A 35 -19.89 20.09 -11.28
C PRO A 35 -20.97 20.29 -10.21
N ALA A 36 -21.32 21.55 -9.94
CA ALA A 36 -22.51 21.91 -9.19
C ALA A 36 -23.19 23.12 -9.82
N THR A 37 -24.51 23.07 -10.01
CA THR A 37 -25.31 24.20 -10.51
C THR A 37 -25.91 25.01 -9.37
N SER A 38 -26.05 26.32 -9.59
CA SER A 38 -26.77 27.23 -8.69
C SER A 38 -28.19 27.49 -9.18
N VAL A 39 -29.04 27.98 -8.27
CA VAL A 39 -30.41 28.47 -8.57
C VAL A 39 -30.45 29.59 -9.63
N ASN A 40 -29.32 30.26 -9.89
CA ASN A 40 -29.19 31.32 -10.90
C ASN A 40 -28.56 30.83 -12.23
N GLY A 41 -28.33 29.52 -12.39
CA GLY A 41 -27.75 28.93 -13.61
C GLY A 41 -26.22 29.01 -13.72
N ALA A 42 -25.52 29.59 -12.74
CA ALA A 42 -24.06 29.54 -12.65
C ALA A 42 -23.59 28.12 -12.27
N VAL A 43 -22.41 27.72 -12.76
CA VAL A 43 -21.82 26.38 -12.56
C VAL A 43 -20.43 26.50 -11.97
N VAL A 44 -20.19 25.81 -10.85
CA VAL A 44 -18.85 25.63 -10.27
C VAL A 44 -18.37 24.21 -10.55
N PHE A 45 -17.07 24.02 -10.76
CA PHE A 45 -16.44 22.71 -10.90
C PHE A 45 -14.98 22.75 -10.43
N ALA A 46 -14.39 21.57 -10.22
CA ALA A 46 -12.97 21.41 -9.91
C ALA A 46 -12.18 20.99 -11.16
N HIS A 47 -10.96 21.51 -11.32
CA HIS A 47 -10.01 21.17 -12.38
C HIS A 47 -8.58 21.41 -11.86
N ASP A 48 -7.68 20.43 -11.99
CA ASP A 48 -6.29 20.46 -11.46
C ASP A 48 -6.16 20.99 -10.02
N GLY A 49 -7.03 20.49 -9.13
CA GLY A 49 -7.07 20.89 -7.72
C GLY A 49 -7.54 22.33 -7.48
N GLN A 50 -8.17 22.99 -8.46
CA GLN A 50 -8.63 24.37 -8.37
C GLN A 50 -10.10 24.49 -8.74
N LEU A 51 -10.81 25.45 -8.14
CA LEU A 51 -12.20 25.72 -8.49
C LEU A 51 -12.31 26.76 -9.60
N TYR A 52 -13.23 26.49 -10.52
CA TYR A 52 -13.59 27.37 -11.63
C TYR A 52 -15.10 27.64 -11.60
N LEU A 53 -15.50 28.83 -12.04
CA LEU A 53 -16.90 29.28 -12.10
C LEU A 53 -17.26 29.78 -13.49
N GLN A 54 -18.34 29.25 -14.04
CA GLN A 54 -19.07 29.84 -15.16
C GLN A 54 -20.29 30.59 -14.61
N ARG A 55 -20.55 31.82 -15.09
CA ARG A 55 -21.73 32.61 -14.66
C ARG A 55 -23.03 32.06 -15.22
N SER A 56 -22.97 31.46 -16.40
CA SER A 56 -24.01 30.59 -16.94
C SER A 56 -23.36 29.55 -17.86
N ILE A 57 -24.08 28.47 -18.13
CA ILE A 57 -23.58 27.40 -19.00
C ILE A 57 -23.22 27.96 -20.39
N GLY A 58 -22.00 27.69 -20.83
CA GLY A 58 -21.44 28.18 -22.09
C GLY A 58 -20.67 29.49 -22.00
N THR A 59 -20.61 30.16 -20.83
CA THR A 59 -19.69 31.31 -20.63
C THR A 59 -18.26 30.85 -20.36
N GLU A 60 -17.30 31.78 -20.49
CA GLU A 60 -15.93 31.55 -20.03
C GLU A 60 -15.88 31.09 -18.56
N ALA A 61 -15.01 30.12 -18.27
CA ALA A 61 -14.80 29.58 -16.93
C ALA A 61 -13.67 30.34 -16.23
N VAL A 62 -14.00 31.07 -15.16
CA VAL A 62 -13.04 31.88 -14.39
C VAL A 62 -12.53 31.08 -13.21
N ARG A 63 -11.20 30.95 -13.04
CA ARG A 63 -10.59 30.37 -11.85
C ARG A 63 -10.89 31.23 -10.62
N ILE A 64 -11.47 30.65 -9.57
CA ILE A 64 -11.91 31.37 -8.35
C ILE A 64 -11.06 31.06 -7.10
N THR A 65 -10.16 30.08 -7.16
CA THR A 65 -9.19 29.75 -6.09
C THR A 65 -7.75 29.90 -6.56
N SER A 66 -6.80 30.11 -5.65
CA SER A 66 -5.37 30.24 -5.96
C SER A 66 -4.48 29.67 -4.86
N GLY A 67 -3.27 29.24 -5.24
CA GLY A 67 -2.30 28.62 -4.34
C GLY A 67 -1.89 27.21 -4.78
N SER A 68 -1.19 26.51 -3.89
CA SER A 68 -0.77 25.11 -4.04
C SER A 68 -1.72 24.09 -3.41
N ALA A 69 -2.74 24.57 -2.68
CA ALA A 69 -3.75 23.72 -2.07
C ALA A 69 -4.69 23.14 -3.13
N TRP A 70 -5.11 21.90 -2.93
CA TRP A 70 -6.14 21.24 -3.73
C TRP A 70 -7.52 21.52 -3.16
N HIS A 71 -8.41 21.97 -4.05
CA HIS A 71 -9.81 22.26 -3.80
C HIS A 71 -10.69 21.36 -4.65
N ARG A 72 -11.73 20.78 -4.06
CA ARG A 72 -12.57 19.73 -4.68
C ARG A 72 -13.96 19.66 -4.07
N ASP A 73 -14.81 18.83 -4.69
CA ASP A 73 -16.20 18.60 -4.27
C ASP A 73 -17.00 19.90 -4.02
N PRO A 74 -17.02 20.89 -4.95
CA PRO A 74 -17.77 22.12 -4.73
C PRO A 74 -19.28 21.88 -4.78
N THR A 75 -20.05 22.64 -4.00
CA THR A 75 -21.52 22.69 -4.01
C THR A 75 -21.98 24.10 -3.65
N PHE A 76 -23.08 24.58 -4.21
CA PHE A 76 -23.65 25.87 -3.82
C PHE A 76 -24.44 25.78 -2.51
N THR A 77 -24.57 26.90 -1.80
CA THR A 77 -25.65 27.07 -0.83
C THR A 77 -26.99 27.13 -1.54
N THR A 78 -28.08 26.78 -0.85
CA THR A 78 -29.43 26.74 -1.42
C THR A 78 -29.93 28.09 -1.95
N ASP A 79 -29.36 29.21 -1.50
CA ASP A 79 -29.62 30.57 -2.01
C ASP A 79 -28.64 31.03 -3.12
N GLY A 80 -27.67 30.19 -3.50
CA GLY A 80 -26.66 30.47 -4.51
C GLY A 80 -25.62 31.53 -4.13
N ARG A 81 -25.59 32.00 -2.87
CA ARG A 81 -24.70 33.10 -2.42
C ARG A 81 -23.33 32.67 -1.90
N ALA A 82 -23.10 31.38 -1.70
CA ALA A 82 -21.79 30.86 -1.35
C ALA A 82 -21.56 29.47 -1.98
N ILE A 83 -20.29 29.09 -2.06
CA ILE A 83 -19.83 27.76 -2.46
C ILE A 83 -19.21 27.10 -1.24
N VAL A 84 -19.66 25.89 -0.91
CA VAL A 84 -19.02 25.00 0.07
C VAL A 84 -18.20 23.97 -0.68
N PHE A 85 -16.97 23.71 -0.23
CA PHE A 85 -16.02 22.82 -0.91
C PHE A 85 -15.04 22.21 0.09
N ALA A 86 -14.32 21.16 -0.32
CA ALA A 86 -13.23 20.60 0.47
C ALA A 86 -11.88 21.19 0.02
N SER A 87 -11.00 21.52 0.97
CA SER A 87 -9.67 22.08 0.70
C SER A 87 -8.61 21.47 1.63
N ASP A 88 -7.48 21.06 1.06
CA ASP A 88 -6.33 20.52 1.81
C ASP A 88 -5.33 21.59 2.32
N SER A 89 -5.71 22.87 2.25
CA SER A 89 -4.88 24.04 2.57
C SER A 89 -4.25 24.08 3.97
N LEU A 90 -4.58 23.14 4.85
CA LEU A 90 -4.00 22.93 6.18
C LEU A 90 -3.43 21.50 6.38
N GLY A 91 -3.03 20.84 5.29
CA GLY A 91 -2.46 19.49 5.26
C GLY A 91 -3.49 18.34 5.30
N ASN A 92 -4.73 18.62 5.70
CA ASN A 92 -5.88 17.71 5.63
C ASN A 92 -7.01 18.39 4.86
N TYR A 93 -7.83 17.60 4.18
CA TYR A 93 -9.08 18.09 3.59
C TYR A 93 -10.06 18.44 4.72
N ASP A 94 -10.36 19.73 4.87
CA ASP A 94 -11.47 20.24 5.67
C ASP A 94 -12.55 20.80 4.73
N LEU A 95 -13.76 21.07 5.25
CA LEU A 95 -14.77 21.84 4.53
C LEU A 95 -14.58 23.35 4.73
N TRP A 96 -14.72 24.10 3.64
CA TRP A 96 -14.60 25.55 3.60
C TRP A 96 -15.78 26.15 2.84
N GLN A 97 -16.09 27.41 3.12
CA GLN A 97 -17.13 28.19 2.47
C GLN A 97 -16.55 29.48 1.89
N MET A 98 -16.94 29.81 0.66
CA MET A 98 -16.57 31.04 -0.03
C MET A 98 -17.85 31.77 -0.49
N PRO A 99 -18.14 32.98 0.03
CA PRO A 99 -19.20 33.82 -0.51
C PRO A 99 -18.92 34.18 -1.98
N VAL A 100 -19.96 34.18 -2.82
CA VAL A 100 -19.83 34.52 -4.25
C VAL A 100 -21.00 35.39 -4.71
N ASN A 101 -20.72 36.35 -5.59
CA ASN A 101 -21.76 37.12 -6.29
C ASN A 101 -21.81 36.73 -7.77
N THR A 102 -22.87 36.03 -8.16
CA THR A 102 -23.11 35.52 -9.52
C THR A 102 -23.98 36.44 -10.38
N THR A 103 -24.55 37.52 -9.82
CA THR A 103 -25.59 38.35 -10.48
C THR A 103 -25.12 39.74 -10.92
N ALA A 104 -23.85 40.10 -10.68
CA ALA A 104 -23.29 41.40 -11.04
C ALA A 104 -23.10 41.58 -12.55
N ALA A 105 -24.11 42.12 -13.23
CA ALA A 105 -24.01 42.55 -14.62
C ALA A 105 -22.99 43.71 -14.78
N GLY A 106 -22.03 43.56 -15.69
CA GLY A 106 -21.14 44.64 -16.14
C GLY A 106 -19.68 44.62 -15.68
N SER A 107 -19.27 43.77 -14.73
CA SER A 107 -17.85 43.55 -14.40
C SER A 107 -17.33 42.24 -15.01
N ALA A 108 -16.12 42.25 -15.55
CA ALA A 108 -15.43 41.04 -16.02
C ALA A 108 -14.97 40.12 -14.87
N SER A 109 -14.79 40.64 -13.65
CA SER A 109 -14.35 39.85 -12.49
C SER A 109 -15.53 39.27 -11.72
N VAL A 110 -15.47 37.96 -11.42
CA VAL A 110 -16.31 37.33 -10.38
C VAL A 110 -15.91 37.93 -9.03
N GLN A 111 -16.88 38.37 -8.24
CA GLN A 111 -16.62 38.87 -6.88
C GLN A 111 -16.74 37.71 -5.89
N ILE A 112 -15.63 37.37 -5.24
CA ILE A 112 -15.53 36.35 -4.20
C ILE A 112 -15.27 37.02 -2.84
N GLY A 113 -15.88 36.48 -1.78
CA GLY A 113 -15.67 36.92 -0.41
C GLY A 113 -14.52 36.16 0.27
N ALA A 114 -14.24 36.52 1.53
CA ALA A 114 -13.26 35.80 2.35
C ALA A 114 -13.69 34.34 2.56
N ILE A 115 -12.76 33.41 2.35
CA ILE A 115 -12.97 31.98 2.53
C ILE A 115 -12.90 31.65 4.03
N THR A 116 -13.88 30.92 4.55
CA THR A 116 -13.95 30.52 5.96
C THR A 116 -13.97 29.00 6.12
N ARG A 117 -13.28 28.47 7.14
CA ARG A 117 -13.27 27.04 7.48
C ARG A 117 -14.56 26.68 8.22
N LEU A 118 -15.25 25.62 7.78
CA LEU A 118 -16.49 25.13 8.40
C LEU A 118 -16.23 24.01 9.40
N THR A 119 -15.30 23.11 9.11
CA THR A 119 -15.02 21.91 9.91
C THR A 119 -13.54 21.82 10.26
N SER A 120 -13.19 21.07 11.32
CA SER A 120 -11.82 21.02 11.83
C SER A 120 -11.42 19.66 12.38
N SER A 121 -11.76 18.59 11.67
CA SER A 121 -11.42 17.23 12.09
C SER A 121 -9.95 16.89 11.81
N ALA A 122 -9.45 15.86 12.49
CA ALA A 122 -8.15 15.26 12.17
C ALA A 122 -8.22 14.29 10.98
N ALA A 123 -9.42 13.87 10.58
CA ALA A 123 -9.65 13.00 9.42
C ALA A 123 -10.11 13.83 8.21
N HIS A 124 -9.84 13.37 6.98
CA HIS A 124 -10.28 14.05 5.75
C HIS A 124 -11.80 14.20 5.67
N GLU A 125 -12.25 15.37 5.20
CA GLU A 125 -13.65 15.78 5.09
C GLU A 125 -13.96 16.26 3.68
N THR A 126 -14.88 15.58 3.00
CA THR A 126 -15.05 15.69 1.54
C THR A 126 -16.51 15.48 1.13
N SER A 127 -16.81 15.72 -0.15
CA SER A 127 -18.15 15.58 -0.74
C SER A 127 -19.27 16.25 0.09
N PRO A 128 -19.18 17.57 0.39
CA PRO A 128 -20.27 18.30 1.01
C PRO A 128 -21.54 18.30 0.16
N SER A 129 -22.67 18.48 0.83
CA SER A 129 -23.98 18.80 0.26
C SER A 129 -24.70 19.70 1.26
N VAL A 130 -25.13 20.88 0.79
CA VAL A 130 -25.86 21.86 1.60
C VAL A 130 -27.35 21.68 1.38
N GLY A 131 -28.10 21.47 2.46
CA GLY A 131 -29.56 21.42 2.42
C GLY A 131 -30.20 22.72 2.91
N PRO A 132 -31.54 22.78 2.93
CA PRO A 132 -32.27 23.80 3.68
C PRO A 132 -31.77 23.96 5.12
N ASP A 133 -31.99 25.15 5.67
CA ASP A 133 -31.61 25.52 7.04
C ASP A 133 -30.09 25.50 7.31
N ALA A 134 -29.26 25.68 6.27
CA ALA A 134 -27.80 25.69 6.33
C ALA A 134 -27.16 24.42 6.94
N ARG A 135 -27.88 23.29 6.91
CA ARG A 135 -27.33 21.98 7.29
C ARG A 135 -26.40 21.46 6.20
N VAL A 136 -25.26 20.91 6.59
CA VAL A 136 -24.27 20.33 5.67
C VAL A 136 -24.11 18.84 5.94
N ALA A 137 -24.42 18.01 4.95
CA ALA A 137 -24.03 16.61 4.96
C ALA A 137 -22.68 16.45 4.26
N PHE A 138 -21.82 15.56 4.76
CA PHE A 138 -20.47 15.37 4.24
C PHE A 138 -19.91 13.99 4.55
N VAL A 139 -18.79 13.64 3.91
CA VAL A 139 -18.03 12.42 4.19
C VAL A 139 -16.87 12.76 5.12
N ARG A 140 -16.64 11.97 6.17
CA ARG A 140 -15.43 12.02 7.02
C ARG A 140 -14.70 10.67 6.98
N GLY A 141 -13.37 10.71 6.89
CA GLY A 141 -12.49 9.54 6.76
C GLY A 141 -11.97 9.30 5.34
N SER A 142 -11.17 8.25 5.15
CA SER A 142 -10.57 7.87 3.86
C SER A 142 -10.83 6.39 3.53
N GLY A 143 -10.53 5.94 2.30
CA GLY A 143 -10.60 4.52 1.92
C GLY A 143 -11.94 3.84 2.25
N GLY A 144 -11.89 2.72 2.98
CA GLY A 144 -13.06 2.01 3.51
C GLY A 144 -13.59 2.57 4.86
N ALA A 145 -12.88 3.53 5.46
CA ALA A 145 -13.27 4.18 6.71
C ALA A 145 -14.20 5.38 6.51
N THR A 146 -14.53 5.77 5.26
CA THR A 146 -15.44 6.89 4.97
C THR A 146 -16.84 6.67 5.56
N ARG A 147 -17.37 7.66 6.29
CA ARG A 147 -18.72 7.66 6.88
C ARG A 147 -19.45 8.95 6.54
N VAL A 148 -20.78 8.92 6.46
CA VAL A 148 -21.58 10.14 6.30
C VAL A 148 -21.82 10.80 7.66
N TRP A 149 -21.55 12.10 7.70
CA TRP A 149 -21.77 12.99 8.84
C TRP A 149 -22.72 14.13 8.45
N MET A 150 -23.32 14.72 9.47
CA MET A 150 -24.22 15.86 9.36
C MET A 150 -23.79 16.93 10.35
N ARG A 151 -23.57 18.14 9.83
CA ARG A 151 -23.32 19.37 10.58
C ARG A 151 -24.59 20.22 10.57
N ASN A 152 -25.02 20.64 11.75
CA ASN A 152 -26.14 21.55 11.96
C ASN A 152 -25.69 23.02 11.83
N ALA A 153 -26.65 23.95 11.71
CA ALA A 153 -26.37 25.38 11.62
C ALA A 153 -25.68 25.98 12.87
N ASP A 154 -25.83 25.35 14.03
CA ASP A 154 -25.13 25.69 15.28
C ASP A 154 -23.67 25.16 15.32
N GLY A 155 -23.25 24.43 14.28
CA GLY A 155 -21.94 23.81 14.18
C GLY A 155 -21.79 22.48 14.92
N THR A 156 -22.85 21.92 15.51
CA THR A 156 -22.84 20.58 16.08
C THR A 156 -22.82 19.51 14.99
N GLU A 157 -22.13 18.40 15.24
CA GLU A 157 -21.88 17.36 14.24
C GLU A 157 -22.21 15.96 14.77
N ARG A 158 -22.84 15.15 13.92
CA ARG A 158 -23.14 13.74 14.22
C ARG A 158 -22.85 12.83 13.04
N ARG A 159 -22.34 11.63 13.32
CA ARG A 159 -22.30 10.52 12.36
C ARG A 159 -23.73 10.06 12.08
N LEU A 160 -24.07 9.84 10.82
CA LEU A 160 -25.44 9.48 10.43
C LEU A 160 -25.77 8.01 10.75
N SER A 161 -24.83 7.09 10.50
CA SER A 161 -25.03 5.65 10.64
C SER A 161 -24.13 5.02 11.70
N ALA A 162 -24.65 4.03 12.43
CA ALA A 162 -23.87 3.20 13.35
C ALA A 162 -23.13 2.03 12.65
N THR A 163 -23.38 1.78 11.35
CA THR A 163 -22.76 0.67 10.64
C THR A 163 -21.35 0.99 10.18
N GLU A 164 -20.44 0.02 10.25
CA GLU A 164 -19.05 0.14 9.77
C GLU A 164 -18.87 -0.10 8.26
N GLN A 165 -19.94 0.12 7.48
CA GLN A 165 -19.89 0.10 6.01
C GLN A 165 -19.29 1.41 5.49
N THR A 166 -18.69 1.34 4.30
CA THR A 166 -18.13 2.52 3.62
C THR A 166 -19.28 3.35 3.07
N GLU A 167 -19.35 4.64 3.41
CA GLU A 167 -20.40 5.55 2.97
C GLU A 167 -19.78 6.75 2.24
N ARG A 168 -20.35 7.16 1.10
CA ARG A 168 -19.81 8.20 0.21
C ARG A 168 -20.91 9.00 -0.50
N ALA A 169 -20.53 10.13 -1.10
CA ALA A 169 -21.39 11.00 -1.92
C ALA A 169 -22.77 11.29 -1.29
N PRO A 170 -22.83 11.89 -0.09
CA PRO A 170 -24.08 12.32 0.50
C PRO A 170 -24.66 13.48 -0.29
N ARG A 171 -25.98 13.44 -0.48
CA ARG A 171 -26.80 14.52 -1.05
C ARG A 171 -28.06 14.68 -0.21
N LEU A 172 -28.27 15.87 0.35
CA LEU A 172 -29.52 16.23 1.03
C LEU A 172 -30.61 16.50 -0.02
N SER A 173 -31.84 16.07 0.26
CA SER A 173 -32.97 16.34 -0.63
C SER A 173 -33.33 17.84 -0.62
N PRO A 174 -34.01 18.35 -1.68
CA PRO A 174 -34.39 19.77 -1.76
C PRO A 174 -35.27 20.27 -0.60
N ASP A 175 -36.04 19.37 0.03
CA ASP A 175 -36.85 19.66 1.22
C ASP A 175 -36.07 19.55 2.55
N GLY A 176 -34.81 19.11 2.52
CA GLY A 176 -33.96 18.90 3.70
C GLY A 176 -34.40 17.77 4.64
N LYS A 177 -35.39 16.95 4.25
CA LYS A 177 -35.97 15.89 5.10
C LYS A 177 -35.33 14.53 4.90
N ARG A 178 -34.70 14.31 3.74
CA ARG A 178 -34.05 13.07 3.35
C ARG A 178 -32.59 13.30 2.97
N ILE A 179 -31.84 12.22 2.96
CA ILE A 179 -30.47 12.16 2.44
C ILE A 179 -30.33 10.90 1.60
N ALA A 180 -29.72 11.05 0.41
CA ALA A 180 -29.25 9.96 -0.43
C ALA A 180 -27.73 9.83 -0.26
N PHE A 181 -27.21 8.61 -0.21
CA PHE A 181 -25.78 8.35 -0.13
C PHE A 181 -25.43 6.97 -0.69
N ILE A 182 -24.21 6.83 -1.21
CA ILE A 182 -23.67 5.55 -1.68
C ILE A 182 -23.16 4.78 -0.48
N VAL A 183 -23.66 3.57 -0.29
CA VAL A 183 -23.07 2.57 0.60
C VAL A 183 -22.29 1.56 -0.25
N ILE A 184 -21.05 1.29 0.15
CA ILE A 184 -20.19 0.26 -0.41
C ILE A 184 -20.01 -0.83 0.63
N ASN A 185 -20.37 -2.05 0.26
CA ASN A 185 -20.13 -3.25 1.04
C ASN A 185 -19.92 -4.44 0.09
N GLU A 186 -19.91 -5.65 0.63
CA GLU A 186 -19.70 -6.87 -0.16
C GLU A 186 -20.83 -7.18 -1.15
N ALA A 187 -22.02 -6.58 -0.98
CA ALA A 187 -23.10 -6.64 -1.96
C ALA A 187 -22.78 -5.87 -3.26
N GLY A 188 -21.74 -5.02 -3.24
CA GLY A 188 -21.44 -4.03 -4.27
C GLY A 188 -21.69 -2.61 -3.73
N ARG A 189 -21.93 -1.67 -4.64
CA ARG A 189 -22.45 -0.34 -4.30
C ARG A 189 -23.98 -0.34 -4.28
N ARG A 190 -24.58 0.58 -3.53
CA ARG A 190 -26.02 0.83 -3.49
C ARG A 190 -26.30 2.27 -3.07
N VAL A 191 -27.36 2.87 -3.60
CA VAL A 191 -27.88 4.14 -3.10
C VAL A 191 -28.89 3.86 -1.99
N LEU A 192 -28.61 4.35 -0.78
CA LEU A 192 -29.57 4.37 0.31
C LEU A 192 -30.18 5.78 0.44
N VAL A 193 -31.49 5.82 0.65
CA VAL A 193 -32.24 7.03 1.01
C VAL A 193 -32.76 6.88 2.43
N ARG A 194 -32.57 7.90 3.27
CA ARG A 194 -32.95 7.89 4.69
C ARG A 194 -33.57 9.22 5.09
N SER A 195 -34.54 9.20 6.01
CA SER A 195 -35.01 10.43 6.68
C SER A 195 -33.94 10.95 7.65
N VAL A 196 -33.80 12.28 7.74
CA VAL A 196 -32.86 12.97 8.65
C VAL A 196 -33.56 13.79 9.73
N GLU A 197 -34.89 13.72 9.79
CA GLU A 197 -35.71 14.38 10.82
C GLU A 197 -35.48 13.76 12.21
N ASN A 198 -35.56 14.58 13.27
CA ASN A 198 -35.32 14.15 14.65
C ASN A 198 -36.56 13.47 15.27
N GLY A 199 -36.89 12.27 14.78
CA GLY A 199 -37.94 11.41 15.34
C GLY A 199 -37.39 10.28 16.24
N THR A 200 -38.18 9.85 17.21
CA THR A 200 -37.87 8.73 18.13
C THR A 200 -38.05 7.34 17.50
N SER A 201 -38.54 7.24 16.27
CA SER A 201 -38.64 5.98 15.53
C SER A 201 -37.31 5.58 14.88
N PRO A 202 -36.98 4.28 14.79
CA PRO A 202 -35.82 3.82 14.05
C PRO A 202 -35.95 4.21 12.57
N THR A 203 -35.04 5.04 12.08
CA THR A 203 -35.05 5.51 10.69
C THR A 203 -34.69 4.37 9.74
N VAL A 204 -35.69 3.86 9.01
CA VAL A 204 -35.52 2.82 8.00
C VAL A 204 -34.85 3.39 6.76
N ASN A 205 -33.82 2.70 6.24
CA ASN A 205 -33.19 3.03 4.97
C ASN A 205 -33.96 2.38 3.81
N THR A 206 -34.37 3.17 2.82
CA THR A 206 -34.88 2.68 1.54
C THR A 206 -33.72 2.51 0.57
N THR A 207 -33.72 1.44 -0.23
CA THR A 207 -32.69 1.24 -1.28
C THR A 207 -33.21 1.80 -2.60
N ALA A 208 -32.71 2.96 -3.02
CA ALA A 208 -33.12 3.63 -4.26
C ALA A 208 -32.32 3.20 -5.49
N SER A 209 -31.18 2.53 -5.31
CA SER A 209 -30.51 1.76 -6.36
C SER A 209 -29.67 0.65 -5.72
N SER A 210 -29.62 -0.52 -6.34
CA SER A 210 -28.71 -1.62 -6.00
C SER A 210 -27.78 -1.96 -7.18
N ASP A 211 -27.61 -1.05 -8.13
CA ASP A 211 -26.57 -1.18 -9.15
C ASP A 211 -25.20 -1.16 -8.47
N ALA A 212 -24.43 -2.24 -8.66
CA ALA A 212 -23.15 -2.41 -7.99
C ALA A 212 -22.07 -1.42 -8.43
N THR A 213 -22.29 -0.67 -9.52
CA THR A 213 -21.35 0.22 -10.19
C THR A 213 -21.64 1.71 -10.00
N VAL A 214 -22.56 2.09 -9.11
CA VAL A 214 -22.88 3.51 -8.83
C VAL A 214 -21.63 4.31 -8.42
N GLU A 215 -21.41 5.45 -9.06
CA GLU A 215 -20.18 6.27 -8.89
C GLU A 215 -20.44 7.71 -8.44
N SER A 216 -21.62 8.26 -8.75
CA SER A 216 -22.07 9.59 -8.36
C SER A 216 -23.60 9.63 -8.32
N LEU A 217 -24.19 10.54 -7.56
CA LEU A 217 -25.64 10.75 -7.50
C LEU A 217 -25.96 12.19 -7.15
N ASP A 218 -27.16 12.63 -7.53
CA ASP A 218 -27.71 13.92 -7.11
C ASP A 218 -29.25 13.94 -7.09
N TRP A 219 -29.85 14.91 -6.40
CA TRP A 219 -31.31 15.08 -6.35
C TRP A 219 -31.81 16.06 -7.39
N SER A 220 -32.85 15.66 -8.12
CA SER A 220 -33.71 16.61 -8.83
C SER A 220 -34.49 17.51 -7.86
N PRO A 221 -34.91 18.72 -8.29
CA PRO A 221 -35.81 19.58 -7.53
C PRO A 221 -37.16 18.94 -7.16
N ASP A 222 -37.65 17.99 -7.96
CA ASP A 222 -38.92 17.28 -7.73
C ASP A 222 -38.80 16.02 -6.84
N GLY A 223 -37.59 15.70 -6.36
CA GLY A 223 -37.36 14.62 -5.39
C GLY A 223 -37.11 13.23 -6.01
N ARG A 224 -36.86 13.15 -7.32
CA ARG A 224 -36.16 12.04 -7.98
C ARG A 224 -34.64 12.14 -7.81
N LEU A 225 -33.90 11.09 -8.19
CA LEU A 225 -32.43 11.03 -8.18
C LEU A 225 -31.85 10.87 -9.58
N ALA A 226 -30.79 11.61 -9.91
CA ALA A 226 -29.82 11.20 -10.91
C ALA A 226 -28.82 10.24 -10.25
N VAL A 227 -28.52 9.13 -10.92
CA VAL A 227 -27.55 8.13 -10.45
C VAL A 227 -26.65 7.74 -11.61
N SER A 228 -25.36 8.03 -11.45
CA SER A 228 -24.30 7.69 -12.39
C SER A 228 -23.77 6.29 -12.10
N THR A 229 -23.72 5.45 -13.13
CA THR A 229 -23.23 4.05 -13.10
C THR A 229 -22.33 3.83 -14.31
N ARG A 230 -21.60 2.72 -14.38
CA ARG A 230 -20.75 2.44 -15.55
C ARG A 230 -21.51 2.12 -16.84
N SER A 231 -22.79 1.75 -16.75
CA SER A 231 -23.64 1.60 -17.94
C SER A 231 -24.27 2.92 -18.41
N GLY A 232 -24.08 4.01 -17.65
CA GLY A 232 -24.61 5.33 -17.95
C GLY A 232 -25.21 6.04 -16.74
N VAL A 233 -25.75 7.24 -16.99
CA VAL A 233 -26.51 8.03 -16.02
C VAL A 233 -27.99 7.73 -16.15
N TYR A 234 -28.65 7.46 -15.02
CA TYR A 234 -30.08 7.16 -14.93
C TYR A 234 -30.81 8.18 -14.05
N ALA A 235 -32.03 8.54 -14.42
CA ALA A 235 -32.96 9.26 -13.56
C ALA A 235 -33.96 8.27 -12.96
N LEU A 236 -34.11 8.23 -11.63
CA LEU A 236 -34.95 7.25 -10.94
C LEU A 236 -35.75 7.84 -9.78
N ALA A 237 -36.89 7.21 -9.46
CA ALA A 237 -37.68 7.53 -8.27
C ALA A 237 -37.15 6.75 -7.05
N THR A 238 -37.21 7.36 -5.87
CA THR A 238 -36.62 6.79 -4.64
C THR A 238 -37.29 5.51 -4.13
N ASP A 239 -38.47 5.19 -4.65
CA ASP A 239 -39.26 4.00 -4.37
C ASP A 239 -39.11 2.90 -5.45
N GLY A 240 -38.31 3.15 -6.51
CA GLY A 240 -38.13 2.23 -7.63
C GLY A 240 -39.28 2.21 -8.66
N SER A 241 -40.28 3.10 -8.54
CA SER A 241 -41.43 3.16 -9.46
C SER A 241 -41.09 3.66 -10.87
N PHE A 242 -39.93 4.28 -11.05
CA PHE A 242 -39.46 4.89 -12.29
C PHE A 242 -37.94 4.78 -12.39
N SER A 243 -37.44 4.44 -13.59
CA SER A 243 -36.04 4.54 -13.98
C SER A 243 -35.95 4.80 -15.49
N ALA A 244 -35.13 5.77 -15.90
CA ALA A 244 -34.89 6.13 -17.29
C ALA A 244 -33.39 6.37 -17.53
N LEU A 245 -32.82 5.76 -18.56
CA LEU A 245 -31.45 6.05 -19.01
C LEU A 245 -31.41 7.45 -19.64
N VAL A 246 -30.54 8.31 -19.11
CA VAL A 246 -30.35 9.72 -19.54
C VAL A 246 -29.17 9.83 -20.48
N SER A 247 -28.03 9.22 -20.13
CA SER A 247 -26.83 9.17 -20.97
C SER A 247 -26.20 7.77 -20.90
N LYS A 248 -25.57 7.34 -22.00
CA LYS A 248 -24.69 6.16 -22.03
C LYS A 248 -23.28 6.46 -21.51
N THR A 249 -22.92 7.72 -21.35
CA THR A 249 -21.67 8.14 -20.70
C THR A 249 -21.86 8.28 -19.20
N HIS A 250 -20.78 8.16 -18.44
CA HIS A 250 -20.79 8.18 -16.97
C HIS A 250 -19.77 9.17 -16.44
N GLY A 251 -20.02 9.69 -15.23
CA GLY A 251 -19.27 10.82 -14.69
C GLY A 251 -19.79 11.30 -13.34
N ASP A 252 -19.26 12.42 -12.85
CA ASP A 252 -19.89 13.15 -11.75
C ASP A 252 -21.16 13.84 -12.28
N VAL A 253 -22.28 13.67 -11.56
CA VAL A 253 -23.59 14.21 -11.96
C VAL A 253 -24.08 15.30 -11.00
N ASP A 254 -24.76 16.29 -11.57
CA ASP A 254 -25.48 17.35 -10.87
C ASP A 254 -26.79 17.62 -11.64
N TRP A 255 -27.92 17.65 -10.93
CA TRP A 255 -29.21 17.96 -11.53
C TRP A 255 -29.46 19.45 -11.40
N SER A 256 -29.80 20.10 -12.51
CA SER A 256 -30.04 21.53 -12.53
C SER A 256 -31.12 21.97 -11.53
N ALA A 257 -30.89 23.10 -10.87
CA ALA A 257 -31.85 23.68 -9.93
C ALA A 257 -33.22 24.04 -10.56
N ASP A 258 -33.29 24.22 -11.88
CA ASP A 258 -34.54 24.38 -12.65
C ASP A 258 -35.20 23.05 -13.05
N GLY A 259 -34.53 21.91 -12.82
CA GLY A 259 -34.98 20.56 -13.14
C GLY A 259 -34.85 20.14 -14.60
N LEU A 260 -34.42 21.03 -15.51
CA LEU A 260 -34.46 20.84 -16.96
C LEU A 260 -33.30 20.03 -17.55
N PHE A 261 -32.16 19.91 -16.86
CA PHE A 261 -30.98 19.21 -17.38
C PHE A 261 -30.15 18.55 -16.28
N ILE A 262 -29.34 17.58 -16.68
CA ILE A 262 -28.32 16.95 -15.85
C ILE A 262 -26.96 17.28 -16.46
N MET A 263 -26.08 17.84 -15.64
CA MET A 263 -24.66 18.03 -15.98
C MET A 263 -23.92 16.73 -15.71
N ILE A 264 -23.02 16.35 -16.63
CA ILE A 264 -22.16 15.17 -16.52
C ILE A 264 -20.73 15.63 -16.78
N ALA A 265 -19.86 15.56 -15.76
CA ALA A 265 -18.42 15.64 -15.95
C ALA A 265 -17.88 14.23 -16.17
N GLU A 266 -17.66 13.86 -17.43
CA GLU A 266 -17.38 12.49 -17.84
C GLU A 266 -16.09 11.95 -17.21
N TYR A 267 -16.08 10.66 -16.84
CA TYR A 267 -14.85 9.98 -16.44
C TYR A 267 -14.13 9.40 -17.66
N SER A 268 -12.81 9.47 -17.64
CA SER A 268 -11.94 8.92 -18.68
C SER A 268 -12.07 7.40 -18.67
N GLU A 269 -12.03 6.73 -19.83
CA GLU A 269 -11.90 5.26 -19.85
C GLU A 269 -10.51 4.90 -19.28
N VAL A 270 -10.48 4.48 -18.01
CA VAL A 270 -9.26 4.42 -17.19
C VAL A 270 -8.29 3.34 -17.67
N VAL A 271 -7.06 3.76 -17.96
CA VAL A 271 -5.88 2.88 -18.05
C VAL A 271 -5.49 2.43 -16.63
N VAL A 272 -5.21 1.14 -16.47
CA VAL A 272 -4.95 0.47 -15.18
C VAL A 272 -3.84 1.16 -14.37
N GLY A 273 -4.13 1.53 -13.12
CA GLY A 273 -3.14 2.01 -12.15
C GLY A 273 -2.85 0.94 -11.08
N TYR A 274 -1.58 0.74 -10.70
CA TYR A 274 -1.16 -0.31 -9.75
C TYR A 274 -0.54 0.23 -8.46
N ASN A 275 -0.74 -0.53 -7.39
CA ASN A 275 -0.38 -0.24 -6.00
C ASN A 275 0.07 -1.52 -5.25
N GLY A 276 0.87 -2.39 -5.89
CA GLY A 276 1.34 -3.62 -5.26
C GLY A 276 0.38 -4.81 -5.31
N ASP A 277 -0.36 -4.90 -6.41
CA ASP A 277 -1.36 -5.90 -6.81
C ASP A 277 -2.79 -5.57 -6.33
N PRO A 278 -3.48 -4.59 -6.95
CA PRO A 278 -4.89 -4.26 -6.66
C PRO A 278 -5.90 -5.21 -7.29
N ASP A 279 -5.58 -5.80 -8.43
CA ASP A 279 -6.60 -6.22 -9.41
C ASP A 279 -6.42 -7.65 -9.91
N ARG A 280 -6.15 -8.57 -8.98
CA ARG A 280 -6.48 -9.99 -9.18
C ARG A 280 -7.99 -10.18 -9.32
N GLY A 281 -8.50 -9.91 -10.52
CA GLY A 281 -9.89 -10.14 -10.91
C GLY A 281 -10.68 -8.91 -11.38
N LEU A 282 -10.05 -7.77 -11.66
CA LEU A 282 -10.69 -6.55 -12.21
C LEU A 282 -11.76 -5.88 -11.30
N ASP A 283 -11.91 -6.36 -10.06
CA ASP A 283 -12.89 -5.92 -9.06
C ASP A 283 -12.61 -4.50 -8.51
N ARG A 284 -11.37 -3.99 -8.59
CA ARG A 284 -10.91 -2.72 -7.96
C ARG A 284 -10.60 -1.63 -8.98
N THR A 285 -11.47 -1.51 -9.96
CA THR A 285 -11.59 -0.34 -10.85
C THR A 285 -11.97 0.93 -10.06
N ALA A 286 -10.99 1.48 -9.36
CA ALA A 286 -11.03 2.69 -8.56
C ALA A 286 -9.59 3.21 -8.37
N VAL A 287 -8.98 3.66 -9.48
CA VAL A 287 -7.83 4.58 -9.41
C VAL A 287 -8.27 5.81 -8.60
N GLU A 288 -7.37 6.41 -7.81
CA GLU A 288 -7.67 7.72 -7.21
C GLU A 288 -7.95 8.72 -8.33
N ARG A 289 -9.09 9.43 -8.26
CA ARG A 289 -9.61 10.33 -9.31
C ARG A 289 -8.71 11.53 -9.64
N PHE A 290 -7.48 11.57 -9.13
CA PHE A 290 -6.59 12.73 -9.06
C PHE A 290 -5.22 12.53 -9.73
N SER A 291 -4.89 11.34 -10.24
CA SER A 291 -3.66 11.11 -11.02
C SER A 291 -3.94 10.58 -12.43
N GLY A 292 -3.25 11.14 -13.44
CA GLY A 292 -3.13 10.51 -14.76
C GLY A 292 -3.85 11.15 -15.96
N ALA A 293 -4.28 12.42 -15.90
CA ALA A 293 -4.76 13.12 -17.09
C ALA A 293 -3.60 13.41 -18.06
N THR A 294 -3.45 12.61 -19.11
CA THR A 294 -2.50 12.87 -20.22
C THR A 294 -3.23 13.38 -21.45
N ALA A 295 -2.61 14.27 -22.21
CA ALA A 295 -3.21 15.02 -23.33
C ALA A 295 -3.62 14.17 -24.56
N ALA A 296 -3.62 12.84 -24.45
CA ALA A 296 -3.95 11.89 -25.53
C ALA A 296 -5.36 11.26 -25.39
N SER A 297 -6.08 11.53 -24.29
CA SER A 297 -7.48 11.13 -24.12
C SER A 297 -8.39 11.88 -25.10
N THR A 298 -9.13 11.15 -25.94
CA THR A 298 -10.16 11.68 -26.85
C THR A 298 -11.59 11.31 -26.43
N LYS A 299 -11.76 10.73 -25.24
CA LYS A 299 -13.04 10.23 -24.75
C LYS A 299 -13.06 10.21 -23.21
N GLY A 300 -14.07 10.84 -22.61
CA GLY A 300 -14.26 10.82 -21.15
C GLY A 300 -13.55 11.92 -20.35
N ASP A 301 -13.26 13.07 -20.97
CA ASP A 301 -12.79 14.26 -20.22
C ASP A 301 -13.63 15.50 -20.55
N ALA A 302 -14.86 15.33 -21.04
CA ALA A 302 -15.76 16.42 -21.41
C ALA A 302 -16.76 16.76 -20.28
N MET A 303 -17.18 18.03 -20.23
CA MET A 303 -18.38 18.44 -19.51
C MET A 303 -19.57 18.48 -20.46
N VAL A 304 -20.52 17.58 -20.25
CA VAL A 304 -21.70 17.38 -21.09
C VAL A 304 -22.96 17.84 -20.36
N ARG A 305 -23.90 18.44 -21.09
CA ARG A 305 -25.24 18.80 -20.61
C ARG A 305 -26.25 17.94 -21.35
N VAL A 306 -27.09 17.21 -20.61
CA VAL A 306 -28.14 16.36 -21.18
C VAL A 306 -29.50 16.81 -20.65
N LEU A 307 -30.54 16.79 -21.48
CA LEU A 307 -31.90 17.12 -21.03
C LEU A 307 -32.37 16.10 -19.98
N ALA A 308 -32.94 16.60 -18.89
CA ALA A 308 -33.51 15.77 -17.85
C ALA A 308 -34.84 15.17 -18.34
N PRO A 309 -35.12 13.88 -18.09
CA PRO A 309 -36.39 13.29 -18.48
C PRO A 309 -37.53 13.90 -17.67
N ALA A 310 -38.64 14.20 -18.35
CA ALA A 310 -39.88 14.63 -17.70
C ALA A 310 -40.33 13.62 -16.62
N ALA A 311 -41.05 14.10 -15.61
CA ALA A 311 -41.74 13.20 -14.69
C ALA A 311 -42.76 12.34 -15.46
N PRO A 312 -42.94 11.04 -15.12
CA PRO A 312 -43.93 10.20 -15.78
C PRO A 312 -45.36 10.72 -15.54
N ASP A 313 -46.22 10.59 -16.55
CA ASP A 313 -47.63 10.99 -16.45
C ASP A 313 -48.32 10.30 -15.25
N ALA A 314 -49.18 11.03 -14.55
CA ALA A 314 -49.95 10.48 -13.43
C ALA A 314 -50.79 9.26 -13.88
N GLY A 315 -50.38 8.07 -13.45
CA GLY A 315 -51.00 6.78 -13.80
C GLY A 315 -50.20 5.89 -14.75
N ARG A 316 -49.04 6.32 -15.27
CA ARG A 316 -48.11 5.45 -16.02
C ARG A 316 -46.98 4.92 -15.13
N THR A 317 -47.12 3.68 -14.66
CA THR A 317 -45.98 2.90 -14.15
C THR A 317 -45.10 2.45 -15.32
N ALA A 318 -43.87 2.98 -15.40
CA ALA A 318 -42.85 2.43 -16.29
C ALA A 318 -42.41 1.04 -15.78
N ALA A 319 -41.88 0.20 -16.67
CA ALA A 319 -41.47 -1.16 -16.31
C ALA A 319 -40.38 -1.13 -15.22
N VAL A 320 -40.62 -1.90 -14.16
CA VAL A 320 -39.70 -2.01 -13.01
C VAL A 320 -38.40 -2.66 -13.46
N THR A 321 -37.36 -1.84 -13.66
CA THR A 321 -35.97 -2.34 -13.74
C THR A 321 -35.49 -2.63 -12.31
N SER A 322 -35.96 -3.77 -11.80
CA SER A 322 -35.65 -4.44 -10.52
C SER A 322 -34.96 -3.62 -9.41
N LEU A 323 -35.72 -3.24 -8.38
CA LEU A 323 -35.22 -2.98 -7.03
C LEU A 323 -36.25 -3.49 -5.99
N PRO A 324 -35.85 -3.99 -4.82
CA PRO A 324 -34.51 -4.40 -4.39
C PRO A 324 -34.37 -5.93 -4.35
N ASP A 325 -33.17 -6.45 -4.65
CA ASP A 325 -32.82 -7.82 -4.28
C ASP A 325 -33.13 -8.07 -2.80
N GLY A 326 -33.89 -9.12 -2.49
CA GLY A 326 -34.20 -9.49 -1.10
C GLY A 326 -32.92 -9.69 -0.28
N ARG A 327 -32.98 -9.48 1.05
CA ARG A 327 -31.77 -9.58 1.91
C ARG A 327 -30.98 -10.86 1.66
N ALA A 328 -31.66 -12.01 1.54
CA ALA A 328 -31.03 -13.29 1.22
C ALA A 328 -30.26 -13.27 -0.12
N VAL A 329 -30.80 -12.63 -1.16
CA VAL A 329 -30.14 -12.51 -2.49
C VAL A 329 -28.88 -11.64 -2.39
N ARG A 330 -28.95 -10.48 -1.71
CA ARG A 330 -27.77 -9.62 -1.49
C ARG A 330 -26.69 -10.30 -0.65
N ASN A 331 -27.10 -11.01 0.40
CA ASN A 331 -26.20 -11.81 1.22
C ASN A 331 -25.54 -12.93 0.39
N ALA A 332 -26.31 -13.58 -0.50
CA ALA A 332 -25.80 -14.60 -1.42
C ALA A 332 -24.77 -14.01 -2.39
N ALA A 333 -25.05 -12.85 -3.00
CA ALA A 333 -24.13 -12.18 -3.91
C ALA A 333 -22.83 -11.74 -3.22
N ALA A 334 -22.90 -11.25 -1.97
CA ALA A 334 -21.72 -10.95 -1.16
C ALA A 334 -20.86 -12.19 -0.91
N PHE A 335 -21.50 -13.27 -0.44
CA PHE A 335 -20.85 -14.56 -0.20
C PHE A 335 -20.21 -15.13 -1.47
N ASP A 336 -20.95 -15.14 -2.58
CA ASP A 336 -20.50 -15.72 -3.84
C ASP A 336 -19.33 -14.90 -4.42
N ARG A 337 -19.33 -13.56 -4.32
CA ARG A 337 -18.16 -12.74 -4.71
C ARG A 337 -16.92 -13.03 -3.89
N LEU A 338 -17.02 -13.13 -2.56
CA LEU A 338 -15.90 -13.54 -1.70
C LEU A 338 -15.36 -14.90 -2.15
N TRP A 339 -16.26 -15.88 -2.32
CA TRP A 339 -15.89 -17.23 -2.70
C TRP A 339 -15.24 -17.31 -4.09
N GLU A 340 -15.83 -16.65 -5.07
CA GLU A 340 -15.31 -16.61 -6.44
C GLU A 340 -13.98 -15.87 -6.54
N ARG A 341 -13.79 -14.79 -5.77
CA ARG A 341 -12.50 -14.08 -5.72
C ARG A 341 -11.40 -15.01 -5.23
N LEU A 342 -11.58 -15.66 -4.08
CA LEU A 342 -10.58 -16.61 -3.57
C LEU A 342 -10.37 -17.80 -4.50
N ALA A 343 -11.44 -18.26 -5.17
CA ALA A 343 -11.35 -19.29 -6.20
C ALA A 343 -10.48 -18.88 -7.39
N ARG A 344 -10.76 -17.72 -8.01
CA ARG A 344 -10.01 -17.19 -9.15
C ARG A 344 -8.56 -16.89 -8.78
N THR A 345 -8.34 -16.33 -7.59
CA THR A 345 -7.05 -15.79 -7.16
C THR A 345 -6.09 -16.84 -6.60
N TYR A 346 -6.58 -17.87 -5.91
CA TYR A 346 -5.71 -18.84 -5.21
C TYR A 346 -5.99 -20.31 -5.56
N PHE A 347 -7.11 -20.63 -6.24
CA PHE A 347 -7.53 -22.00 -6.53
C PHE A 347 -7.82 -22.27 -8.03
N SER A 348 -7.24 -21.47 -8.92
CA SER A 348 -7.38 -21.57 -10.38
C SER A 348 -6.30 -22.43 -11.07
N GLY A 349 -5.15 -22.63 -10.41
CA GLY A 349 -4.06 -23.47 -10.92
C GLY A 349 -4.37 -24.97 -10.88
N ALA A 350 -3.76 -25.75 -11.77
CA ALA A 350 -3.96 -27.20 -11.84
C ALA A 350 -3.48 -27.93 -10.56
N ASP A 351 -2.43 -27.41 -9.91
CA ASP A 351 -1.93 -27.87 -8.60
C ASP A 351 -2.92 -27.61 -7.44
N ALA A 352 -3.90 -26.72 -7.66
CA ALA A 352 -4.87 -26.34 -6.66
C ALA A 352 -6.16 -27.18 -6.69
N ALA A 353 -6.34 -28.10 -7.65
CA ALA A 353 -7.61 -28.82 -7.86
C ALA A 353 -8.19 -29.49 -6.60
N ALA A 354 -7.36 -30.12 -5.76
CA ALA A 354 -7.82 -30.71 -4.50
C ALA A 354 -8.25 -29.66 -3.46
N ARG A 355 -7.55 -28.52 -3.42
CA ARG A 355 -7.86 -27.38 -2.54
C ARG A 355 -9.10 -26.61 -3.03
N ARG A 356 -9.31 -26.57 -4.36
CA ARG A 356 -10.55 -26.08 -4.98
C ARG A 356 -11.75 -26.90 -4.52
N ALA A 357 -11.69 -28.23 -4.60
CA ALA A 357 -12.77 -29.10 -4.11
C ALA A 357 -13.08 -28.91 -2.61
N GLN A 358 -12.06 -28.68 -1.78
CA GLN A 358 -12.24 -28.31 -0.36
C GLN A 358 -12.95 -26.95 -0.21
N TRP A 359 -12.59 -25.95 -1.02
CA TRP A 359 -13.25 -24.64 -1.02
C TRP A 359 -14.71 -24.69 -1.48
N ASP A 360 -15.03 -25.61 -2.39
CA ASP A 360 -16.39 -25.84 -2.88
C ASP A 360 -17.28 -26.50 -1.80
N ALA A 361 -16.70 -27.40 -0.98
CA ALA A 361 -17.35 -27.96 0.20
C ALA A 361 -17.63 -26.90 1.29
N VAL A 362 -16.71 -25.96 1.50
CA VAL A 362 -16.94 -24.80 2.40
C VAL A 362 -18.11 -23.95 1.91
N ARG A 363 -18.21 -23.65 0.61
CA ARG A 363 -19.38 -22.95 0.05
C ARG A 363 -20.69 -23.69 0.29
N THR A 364 -20.70 -25.00 0.11
CA THR A 364 -21.90 -25.83 0.29
C THR A 364 -22.46 -25.73 1.72
N THR A 365 -21.59 -25.61 2.74
CA THR A 365 -21.99 -25.51 4.15
C THR A 365 -22.25 -24.07 4.62
N GLN A 366 -21.47 -23.09 4.15
CA GLN A 366 -21.54 -21.71 4.64
C GLN A 366 -22.56 -20.83 3.89
N ARG A 367 -22.78 -21.06 2.59
CA ARG A 367 -23.69 -20.23 1.78
C ARG A 367 -25.12 -20.17 2.36
N PRO A 368 -25.75 -21.26 2.83
CA PRO A 368 -27.07 -21.20 3.48
C PRO A 368 -27.09 -20.30 4.73
N ARG A 369 -26.02 -20.30 5.54
CA ARG A 369 -25.88 -19.41 6.70
C ARG A 369 -25.83 -17.94 6.27
N ALA A 370 -25.17 -17.63 5.15
CA ALA A 370 -25.11 -16.28 4.61
C ALA A 370 -26.50 -15.81 4.15
N LEU A 371 -27.22 -16.62 3.37
CA LEU A 371 -28.60 -16.31 2.95
C LEU A 371 -29.52 -16.02 4.15
N ALA A 372 -29.37 -16.77 5.24
CA ALA A 372 -30.16 -16.64 6.47
C ALA A 372 -29.73 -15.47 7.39
N ALA A 373 -28.62 -14.78 7.11
CA ALA A 373 -28.10 -13.74 8.00
C ALA A 373 -29.05 -12.52 8.09
N ALA A 374 -29.67 -12.35 9.26
CA ALA A 374 -30.75 -11.38 9.49
C ALA A 374 -30.32 -9.90 9.38
N ASN A 375 -29.03 -9.60 9.59
CA ASN A 375 -28.47 -8.25 9.52
C ASN A 375 -27.02 -8.30 9.00
N ASP A 376 -26.46 -7.11 8.74
CA ASP A 376 -25.17 -6.97 8.06
C ASP A 376 -24.00 -7.43 8.96
N SER A 377 -24.12 -7.33 10.28
CA SER A 377 -23.13 -7.87 11.25
C SER A 377 -23.14 -9.40 11.29
N ALA A 378 -24.32 -10.03 11.24
CA ALA A 378 -24.45 -11.48 11.14
C ALA A 378 -23.87 -12.00 9.81
N LEU A 379 -24.05 -11.24 8.72
CA LEU A 379 -23.43 -11.55 7.43
C LEU A 379 -21.90 -11.47 7.52
N GLN A 380 -21.35 -10.38 8.06
CA GLN A 380 -19.91 -10.23 8.29
C GLN A 380 -19.31 -11.38 9.12
N GLN A 381 -20.01 -11.85 10.15
CA GLN A 381 -19.56 -13.01 10.92
C GLN A 381 -19.55 -14.30 10.09
N VAL A 382 -20.57 -14.57 9.27
CA VAL A 382 -20.57 -15.75 8.39
C VAL A 382 -19.45 -15.68 7.34
N LEU A 383 -19.19 -14.51 6.77
CA LEU A 383 -18.13 -14.31 5.79
C LEU A 383 -16.75 -14.53 6.44
N TYR A 384 -16.55 -14.03 7.65
CA TYR A 384 -15.37 -14.32 8.47
C TYR A 384 -15.22 -15.81 8.77
N ASP A 385 -16.27 -16.48 9.26
CA ASP A 385 -16.28 -17.93 9.50
C ASP A 385 -15.92 -18.73 8.23
N THR A 386 -16.39 -18.26 7.08
CA THR A 386 -16.11 -18.87 5.77
C THR A 386 -14.64 -18.75 5.40
N GLN A 387 -14.02 -17.58 5.65
CA GLN A 387 -12.59 -17.41 5.48
C GLN A 387 -11.77 -18.26 6.45
N GLN A 388 -12.18 -18.42 7.70
CA GLN A 388 -11.45 -19.27 8.66
C GLN A 388 -11.60 -20.78 8.33
N ALA A 389 -12.70 -21.17 7.68
CA ALA A 389 -12.92 -22.55 7.22
C ALA A 389 -12.20 -22.90 5.90
N ARG A 390 -11.53 -21.94 5.24
CA ARG A 390 -10.89 -22.14 3.94
C ARG A 390 -9.68 -23.10 4.03
N PRO A 391 -9.37 -23.86 2.97
CA PRO A 391 -8.10 -24.56 2.86
C PRO A 391 -6.93 -23.57 2.63
N PRO A 392 -5.66 -23.97 2.90
CA PRO A 392 -4.49 -23.15 2.61
C PRO A 392 -4.44 -22.66 1.14
N LEU A 393 -4.12 -21.37 0.96
CA LEU A 393 -4.03 -20.70 -0.35
C LEU A 393 -2.87 -21.23 -1.20
N ARG A 394 -1.81 -21.77 -0.58
CA ARG A 394 -0.83 -22.67 -1.23
C ARG A 394 -0.58 -23.92 -0.38
N ALA A 395 0.09 -24.91 -0.94
CA ALA A 395 0.48 -26.12 -0.22
C ALA A 395 1.87 -25.94 0.43
N ASP A 396 2.04 -26.46 1.64
CA ASP A 396 3.37 -26.67 2.24
C ASP A 396 4.21 -27.63 1.38
N ALA A 397 5.50 -27.34 1.23
CA ALA A 397 6.47 -28.27 0.64
C ALA A 397 7.29 -28.95 1.74
N THR A 398 7.19 -30.28 1.87
CA THR A 398 7.81 -31.05 2.95
C THR A 398 8.81 -32.08 2.44
N GLY A 399 9.99 -32.19 3.08
CA GLY A 399 11.03 -33.14 2.70
C GLY A 399 12.21 -33.19 3.69
N ARG A 400 13.38 -33.63 3.21
CA ARG A 400 14.64 -33.63 4.00
C ARG A 400 15.40 -32.30 3.94
N ALA A 401 15.04 -31.44 3.00
CA ALA A 401 15.52 -30.08 2.84
C ALA A 401 14.47 -29.31 2.04
N ALA A 402 14.33 -28.01 2.26
CA ALA A 402 13.31 -27.21 1.60
C ALA A 402 13.78 -25.76 1.35
N VAL A 403 13.22 -25.16 0.30
CA VAL A 403 13.48 -23.80 -0.18
C VAL A 403 12.17 -23.05 -0.25
N SER A 404 12.12 -21.83 0.27
CA SER A 404 11.05 -20.85 0.12
C SER A 404 11.63 -19.59 -0.49
N SER A 405 11.13 -19.15 -1.65
CA SER A 405 11.59 -17.91 -2.31
C SER A 405 10.47 -17.21 -3.09
N ALA A 406 10.72 -15.97 -3.51
CA ALA A 406 9.73 -15.12 -4.15
C ALA A 406 9.42 -15.45 -5.63
N HIS A 407 10.14 -16.39 -6.24
CA HIS A 407 9.87 -16.82 -7.62
C HIS A 407 10.10 -18.33 -7.86
N PRO A 408 9.28 -19.03 -8.67
CA PRO A 408 9.41 -20.47 -8.89
C PRO A 408 10.77 -20.89 -9.47
N VAL A 409 11.30 -20.10 -10.41
CA VAL A 409 12.63 -20.33 -11.02
C VAL A 409 13.75 -20.26 -9.97
N ALA A 410 13.65 -19.35 -9.00
CA ALA A 410 14.64 -19.23 -7.95
C ALA A 410 14.53 -20.35 -6.91
N THR A 411 13.30 -20.74 -6.54
CA THR A 411 13.07 -21.90 -5.68
C THR A 411 13.64 -23.18 -6.31
N GLU A 412 13.41 -23.40 -7.60
CA GLU A 412 13.95 -24.57 -8.30
C GLU A 412 15.48 -24.49 -8.48
N ALA A 413 16.07 -23.30 -8.67
CA ALA A 413 17.53 -23.13 -8.68
C ALA A 413 18.21 -23.63 -7.38
N GLY A 414 17.62 -23.31 -6.22
CA GLY A 414 18.08 -23.83 -4.94
C GLY A 414 17.94 -25.35 -4.82
N LEU A 415 16.81 -25.90 -5.30
CA LEU A 415 16.56 -27.34 -5.29
C LEU A 415 17.47 -28.12 -6.25
N GLU A 416 17.78 -27.58 -7.43
CA GLU A 416 18.74 -28.15 -8.38
C GLU A 416 20.10 -28.35 -7.73
N VAL A 417 20.62 -27.32 -7.06
CA VAL A 417 21.89 -27.37 -6.34
C VAL A 417 21.84 -28.37 -5.18
N MET A 418 20.74 -28.43 -4.42
CA MET A 418 20.57 -29.44 -3.36
C MET A 418 20.50 -30.88 -3.89
N ARG A 419 19.83 -31.13 -5.03
CA ARG A 419 19.80 -32.46 -5.68
C ARG A 419 21.21 -32.90 -6.11
N ARG A 420 22.08 -31.96 -6.47
CA ARG A 420 23.49 -32.17 -6.80
C ARG A 420 24.42 -32.29 -5.58
N GLY A 421 23.88 -32.27 -4.36
CA GLY A 421 24.63 -32.45 -3.11
C GLY A 421 25.18 -31.18 -2.49
N GLY A 422 24.79 -29.99 -2.97
CA GLY A 422 25.04 -28.72 -2.30
C GLY A 422 24.31 -28.61 -0.95
N ASN A 423 24.83 -27.76 -0.05
CA ASN A 423 24.21 -27.47 1.24
C ASN A 423 23.28 -26.24 1.16
N VAL A 424 22.73 -25.81 2.30
CA VAL A 424 21.85 -24.64 2.39
C VAL A 424 22.50 -23.33 1.90
N ILE A 425 23.83 -23.22 1.96
CA ILE A 425 24.59 -22.03 1.51
C ILE A 425 24.73 -22.04 -0.01
N ASP A 426 25.10 -23.19 -0.59
CA ASP A 426 25.17 -23.35 -2.05
C ASP A 426 23.80 -23.08 -2.69
N ALA A 427 22.73 -23.58 -2.06
CA ALA A 427 21.36 -23.32 -2.48
C ALA A 427 20.98 -21.83 -2.36
N ALA A 428 21.35 -21.18 -1.26
CA ALA A 428 21.10 -19.74 -1.06
C ALA A 428 21.77 -18.86 -2.11
N VAL A 429 22.99 -19.19 -2.52
CA VAL A 429 23.71 -18.50 -3.59
C VAL A 429 22.95 -18.64 -4.91
N ALA A 430 22.51 -19.85 -5.27
CA ALA A 430 21.74 -20.08 -6.50
C ALA A 430 20.39 -19.36 -6.48
N VAL A 431 19.67 -19.37 -5.36
CA VAL A 431 18.42 -18.62 -5.16
C VAL A 431 18.66 -17.11 -5.31
N SER A 432 19.70 -16.56 -4.66
CA SER A 432 20.04 -15.12 -4.70
C SER A 432 20.30 -14.63 -6.13
N PHE A 433 21.15 -15.32 -6.88
CA PHE A 433 21.45 -14.96 -8.27
C PHE A 433 20.24 -15.16 -9.20
N ALA A 434 19.43 -16.20 -8.98
CA ALA A 434 18.22 -16.41 -9.76
C ALA A 434 17.17 -15.31 -9.51
N LEU A 435 16.92 -14.91 -8.25
CA LEU A 435 16.06 -13.78 -7.91
C LEU A 435 16.53 -12.47 -8.56
N GLY A 436 17.85 -12.24 -8.60
CA GLY A 436 18.45 -11.09 -9.30
C GLY A 436 18.28 -11.09 -10.83
N VAL A 437 17.71 -12.14 -11.40
CA VAL A 437 17.31 -12.22 -12.82
C VAL A 437 15.79 -12.11 -12.99
N VAL A 438 15.00 -12.77 -12.12
CA VAL A 438 13.54 -12.99 -12.30
C VAL A 438 12.64 -12.06 -11.47
N GLU A 439 13.18 -11.39 -10.46
CA GLU A 439 12.60 -10.20 -9.80
C GLU A 439 13.60 -9.02 -9.91
N PRO A 440 13.96 -8.58 -11.15
CA PRO A 440 14.98 -7.56 -11.36
C PRO A 440 14.57 -6.19 -10.80
N ASP A 441 13.26 -5.97 -10.63
CA ASP A 441 12.67 -4.80 -10.00
C ASP A 441 12.78 -4.80 -8.47
N ALA A 442 13.06 -5.95 -7.85
CA ALA A 442 13.14 -6.08 -6.39
C ALA A 442 14.55 -6.34 -5.88
N SER A 443 15.41 -7.03 -6.63
CA SER A 443 16.80 -7.30 -6.24
C SER A 443 17.71 -7.54 -7.43
N GLY A 444 19.03 -7.52 -7.20
CA GLY A 444 20.00 -7.79 -8.26
C GLY A 444 21.43 -7.91 -7.75
N ILE A 445 22.34 -8.20 -8.69
CA ILE A 445 23.79 -8.26 -8.44
C ILE A 445 24.36 -6.89 -8.00
N ALA A 446 23.73 -5.79 -8.43
CA ALA A 446 24.01 -4.42 -8.00
C ALA A 446 23.16 -3.95 -6.80
N GLY A 447 22.64 -4.90 -6.02
CA GLY A 447 21.87 -4.66 -4.78
C GLY A 447 22.70 -4.82 -3.50
N TYR A 448 22.00 -5.00 -2.39
CA TYR A 448 22.55 -5.15 -1.04
C TYR A 448 21.62 -5.95 -0.12
N GLY A 449 22.06 -6.27 1.09
CA GLY A 449 21.24 -6.96 2.09
C GLY A 449 22.03 -7.66 3.20
N GLU A 450 21.39 -8.62 3.88
CA GLU A 450 22.01 -9.49 4.89
C GLU A 450 21.55 -10.96 4.78
N MET A 451 22.44 -11.87 5.20
CA MET A 451 22.20 -13.31 5.29
C MET A 451 22.49 -13.80 6.70
N VAL A 452 21.46 -14.25 7.43
CA VAL A 452 21.62 -14.93 8.72
C VAL A 452 21.82 -16.42 8.47
N ILE A 453 22.89 -16.98 9.06
CA ILE A 453 23.37 -18.34 8.81
C ILE A 453 23.39 -19.14 10.11
N ALA A 454 22.55 -20.16 10.21
CA ALA A 454 22.60 -21.20 11.23
C ALA A 454 23.23 -22.48 10.66
N LEU A 455 24.29 -22.98 11.29
CA LEU A 455 24.95 -24.23 10.91
C LEU A 455 25.03 -25.19 12.10
N LYS A 456 24.84 -26.48 11.80
CA LYS A 456 25.01 -27.59 12.74
C LYS A 456 26.39 -27.51 13.42
N GLY A 457 26.38 -27.61 14.75
CA GLY A 457 27.59 -27.56 15.57
C GLY A 457 28.04 -26.15 15.98
N ARG A 458 27.41 -25.08 15.48
CA ARG A 458 27.58 -23.72 16.02
C ARG A 458 26.52 -23.43 17.08
N ALA A 459 26.94 -22.80 18.18
CA ALA A 459 26.03 -22.40 19.26
C ALA A 459 25.13 -21.23 18.87
N THR A 460 25.65 -20.29 18.09
CA THR A 460 24.97 -19.09 17.58
C THR A 460 25.05 -19.01 16.05
N PRO A 461 24.04 -18.41 15.39
CA PRO A 461 24.16 -17.96 14.01
C PRO A 461 25.29 -16.95 13.80
N THR A 462 25.65 -16.77 12.53
CA THR A 462 26.49 -15.67 12.06
C THR A 462 25.76 -14.90 10.97
N VAL A 463 26.12 -13.63 10.74
CA VAL A 463 25.53 -12.80 9.68
C VAL A 463 26.61 -12.47 8.66
N ILE A 464 26.33 -12.70 7.38
CA ILE A 464 27.09 -12.08 6.29
C ILE A 464 26.35 -10.81 5.91
N GLU A 465 26.96 -9.67 6.23
CA GLU A 465 26.46 -8.35 5.92
C GLU A 465 27.00 -7.93 4.54
N PHE A 466 26.12 -7.50 3.65
CA PHE A 466 26.47 -7.05 2.31
C PHE A 466 25.73 -5.75 1.96
N MET A 467 25.78 -4.79 2.87
CA MET A 467 25.17 -3.47 2.72
C MET A 467 25.92 -2.60 1.70
N SER A 468 25.20 -1.74 0.96
CA SER A 468 25.83 -0.84 -0.01
C SER A 468 26.59 0.30 0.68
N ARG A 469 27.63 0.82 0.02
CA ARG A 469 28.50 1.88 0.56
C ARG A 469 28.50 3.14 -0.30
N VAL A 470 28.61 4.31 0.33
CA VAL A 470 28.79 5.58 -0.39
C VAL A 470 30.10 5.53 -1.22
N PRO A 471 30.10 5.92 -2.50
CA PRO A 471 31.34 6.15 -3.25
C PRO A 471 32.27 7.13 -2.56
N GLU A 472 33.57 7.11 -2.88
CA GLU A 472 34.54 8.04 -2.30
C GLU A 472 34.17 9.52 -2.49
N GLU A 473 33.70 9.83 -3.71
CA GLU A 473 33.25 11.17 -4.11
C GLU A 473 31.75 11.38 -3.86
N GLY A 474 31.07 10.45 -3.17
CA GLY A 474 29.63 10.50 -2.87
C GLY A 474 29.27 11.27 -1.60
N GLY A 475 30.24 11.87 -0.91
CA GLY A 475 30.03 12.58 0.36
C GLY A 475 29.16 13.83 0.27
N LEU A 476 28.88 14.46 1.41
CA LEU A 476 28.06 15.68 1.52
C LEU A 476 28.68 16.92 0.85
N ASN A 477 30.00 16.92 0.67
CA ASN A 477 30.70 18.00 -0.01
C ASN A 477 30.54 18.01 -1.54
N ASN A 478 30.06 16.91 -2.15
CA ASN A 478 29.89 16.84 -3.60
C ASN A 478 28.49 17.27 -4.03
N THR A 479 28.31 18.58 -4.20
CA THR A 479 27.06 19.18 -4.67
C THR A 479 26.76 18.92 -6.15
N SER A 480 27.71 18.41 -6.95
CA SER A 480 27.47 18.08 -8.38
C SER A 480 26.49 16.91 -8.59
N LEU A 481 26.21 16.16 -7.52
CA LEU A 481 25.23 15.07 -7.50
C LEU A 481 23.78 15.57 -7.30
N LEU A 482 23.60 16.87 -7.07
CA LEU A 482 22.33 17.52 -6.78
C LEU A 482 21.81 18.30 -7.99
N VAL A 483 20.51 18.18 -8.25
CA VAL A 483 19.75 19.03 -9.18
C VAL A 483 18.87 19.95 -8.33
N ASN A 484 19.03 21.27 -8.49
CA ASN A 484 18.31 22.29 -7.70
C ASN A 484 18.43 22.08 -6.17
N GLY A 485 19.60 21.63 -5.70
CA GLY A 485 19.87 21.37 -4.28
C GLY A 485 19.24 20.10 -3.71
N ARG A 486 18.75 19.19 -4.56
CA ARG A 486 18.15 17.91 -4.18
C ARG A 486 18.68 16.77 -5.04
N TYR A 487 18.57 15.53 -4.57
CA TYR A 487 18.84 14.37 -5.43
C TYR A 487 17.77 14.26 -6.54
N PRO A 488 18.13 13.77 -7.74
CA PRO A 488 17.13 13.35 -8.71
C PRO A 488 16.27 12.22 -8.12
N SER A 489 15.01 12.13 -8.55
CA SER A 489 14.08 11.08 -8.11
C SER A 489 14.51 9.66 -8.51
N ASP A 490 15.37 9.53 -9.52
CA ASP A 490 15.74 8.27 -10.15
C ASP A 490 17.07 8.46 -10.92
N GLY A 491 17.62 7.34 -11.42
CA GLY A 491 18.72 7.35 -12.39
C GLY A 491 20.11 7.02 -11.86
N PRO A 492 21.12 7.04 -12.75
CA PRO A 492 22.48 6.56 -12.47
C PRO A 492 23.17 7.29 -11.31
N VAL A 493 22.83 8.56 -11.05
CA VAL A 493 23.40 9.36 -9.97
C VAL A 493 23.27 8.67 -8.60
N LEU A 494 22.16 7.96 -8.35
CA LEU A 494 21.80 7.43 -7.02
C LEU A 494 22.57 6.17 -6.59
N VAL A 495 23.42 5.61 -7.45
CA VAL A 495 24.02 4.29 -7.22
C VAL A 495 25.13 4.35 -6.16
N ASN A 496 24.95 3.57 -5.08
CA ASN A 496 26.02 3.20 -4.15
C ASN A 496 26.74 1.92 -4.59
N VAL A 497 27.94 1.71 -4.03
CA VAL A 497 28.77 0.51 -4.22
C VAL A 497 28.02 -0.72 -3.69
N PRO A 498 27.65 -1.70 -4.53
CA PRO A 498 26.74 -2.80 -4.15
C PRO A 498 27.44 -3.97 -3.46
N GLY A 499 26.68 -4.77 -2.72
CA GLY A 499 27.20 -5.87 -1.90
C GLY A 499 26.82 -7.29 -2.33
N THR A 500 25.72 -7.51 -3.06
CA THR A 500 25.16 -8.86 -3.28
C THR A 500 26.18 -9.89 -3.74
N VAL A 501 26.98 -9.58 -4.76
CA VAL A 501 27.97 -10.52 -5.33
C VAL A 501 29.05 -10.88 -4.31
N ALA A 502 29.57 -9.90 -3.55
CA ALA A 502 30.55 -10.16 -2.51
C ALA A 502 29.96 -10.97 -1.35
N GLY A 503 28.74 -10.65 -0.91
CA GLY A 503 28.05 -11.39 0.16
C GLY A 503 27.87 -12.87 -0.19
N MET A 504 27.33 -13.17 -1.38
CA MET A 504 27.15 -14.54 -1.85
C MET A 504 28.48 -15.27 -2.04
N TYR A 505 29.50 -14.60 -2.59
CA TYR A 505 30.82 -15.21 -2.79
C TYR A 505 31.53 -15.49 -1.45
N THR A 506 31.48 -14.57 -0.49
CA THR A 506 32.03 -14.78 0.87
C THR A 506 31.31 -15.90 1.61
N ALA A 507 29.97 -15.96 1.54
CA ALA A 507 29.19 -17.03 2.14
C ALA A 507 29.56 -18.41 1.53
N TRP A 508 29.61 -18.52 0.19
CA TRP A 508 30.08 -19.73 -0.48
C TRP A 508 31.53 -20.06 -0.10
N GLN A 509 32.43 -19.08 -0.09
CA GLN A 509 33.84 -19.29 0.23
C GLN A 509 34.01 -19.92 1.62
N LYS A 510 33.35 -19.37 2.64
CA LYS A 510 33.44 -19.83 4.04
C LYS A 510 32.63 -21.09 4.35
N TYR A 511 31.42 -21.23 3.79
CA TYR A 511 30.44 -22.22 4.27
C TYR A 511 29.76 -23.06 3.16
N GLY A 512 30.02 -22.79 1.89
CA GLY A 512 29.54 -23.64 0.78
C GLY A 512 30.15 -25.05 0.83
N SER A 513 29.42 -26.08 0.39
CA SER A 513 29.83 -27.49 0.54
C SER A 513 31.07 -27.89 -0.28
N LYS A 514 31.41 -27.07 -1.28
CA LYS A 514 32.42 -27.34 -2.34
C LYS A 514 32.13 -28.57 -3.22
N LYS A 515 30.99 -29.24 -3.04
CA LYS A 515 30.54 -30.35 -3.90
C LYS A 515 29.96 -29.87 -5.22
N VAL A 516 29.40 -28.65 -5.23
CA VAL A 516 28.97 -27.95 -6.43
C VAL A 516 29.95 -26.78 -6.68
N PRO A 517 30.62 -26.72 -7.85
CA PRO A 517 31.51 -25.62 -8.21
C PRO A 517 30.81 -24.25 -8.22
N TRP A 518 31.56 -23.17 -7.99
CA TRP A 518 31.00 -21.80 -7.98
C TRP A 518 30.21 -21.46 -9.25
N ALA A 519 30.78 -21.71 -10.44
CA ALA A 519 30.12 -21.45 -11.72
C ALA A 519 28.78 -22.18 -11.86
N ASP A 520 28.67 -23.38 -11.31
CA ASP A 520 27.48 -24.22 -11.35
C ASP A 520 26.36 -23.73 -10.43
N LEU A 521 26.67 -22.90 -9.43
CA LEU A 521 25.67 -22.20 -8.60
C LEU A 521 24.99 -21.06 -9.37
N LEU A 522 25.71 -20.43 -10.31
CA LEU A 522 25.18 -19.36 -11.16
C LEU A 522 24.49 -19.89 -12.42
N ALA A 523 24.73 -21.15 -12.81
CA ALA A 523 24.18 -21.75 -14.02
C ALA A 523 22.63 -21.62 -14.14
N PRO A 524 21.81 -21.79 -13.09
CA PRO A 524 20.36 -21.56 -13.20
C PRO A 524 20.00 -20.12 -13.56
N ALA A 525 20.69 -19.13 -12.96
CA ALA A 525 20.48 -17.72 -13.25
C ALA A 525 20.93 -17.35 -14.67
N ILE A 526 22.08 -17.86 -15.11
CA ILE A 526 22.59 -17.67 -16.49
C ILE A 526 21.59 -18.24 -17.51
N ARG A 527 21.04 -19.44 -17.26
CA ARG A 527 20.03 -20.04 -18.14
C ARG A 527 18.73 -19.22 -18.17
N ALA A 528 18.25 -18.74 -17.02
CA ALA A 528 17.05 -17.90 -16.94
C ALA A 528 17.24 -16.57 -17.69
N ALA A 529 18.40 -15.93 -17.55
CA ALA A 529 18.72 -14.68 -18.24
C ALA A 529 18.84 -14.88 -19.77
N ARG A 530 19.56 -15.93 -20.20
CA ARG A 530 19.79 -16.22 -21.63
C ARG A 530 18.55 -16.73 -22.36
N ASN A 531 17.90 -17.75 -21.82
CA ASN A 531 16.79 -18.44 -22.49
C ASN A 531 15.47 -17.68 -22.31
N GLY A 532 15.37 -16.96 -21.19
CA GLY A 532 14.23 -16.16 -20.76
C GLY A 532 13.38 -16.83 -19.68
N TYR A 533 12.53 -16.02 -19.07
CA TYR A 533 11.54 -16.43 -18.09
C TYR A 533 10.22 -15.69 -18.34
N GLU A 534 9.12 -16.24 -17.80
CA GLU A 534 7.80 -15.62 -17.85
C GLU A 534 7.74 -14.42 -16.90
N VAL A 535 7.35 -13.26 -17.42
CA VAL A 535 7.13 -12.04 -16.62
C VAL A 535 6.00 -12.30 -15.63
N SER A 536 6.34 -12.19 -14.35
CA SER A 536 5.39 -12.35 -13.26
C SER A 536 4.38 -11.20 -13.20
N GLN A 537 3.22 -11.44 -12.58
CA GLN A 537 2.23 -10.38 -12.33
C GLN A 537 2.86 -9.17 -11.60
N GLY A 538 3.65 -9.44 -10.55
CA GLY A 538 4.34 -8.39 -9.79
C GLY A 538 5.27 -7.54 -10.66
N LEU A 539 6.17 -8.15 -11.43
CA LEU A 539 7.08 -7.42 -12.32
C LEU A 539 6.29 -6.64 -13.39
N ALA A 540 5.32 -7.28 -14.05
CA ALA A 540 4.50 -6.65 -15.08
C ALA A 540 3.86 -5.34 -14.60
N THR A 541 3.34 -5.35 -13.37
CA THR A 541 2.68 -4.15 -12.85
C THR A 541 3.63 -3.17 -12.17
N THR A 542 4.80 -3.57 -11.67
CA THR A 542 5.89 -2.63 -11.36
C THR A 542 6.28 -1.82 -12.61
N LEU A 543 6.40 -2.49 -13.77
CA LEU A 543 6.67 -1.83 -15.06
C LEU A 543 5.52 -0.92 -15.54
N ALA A 544 4.28 -1.20 -15.14
CA ALA A 544 3.11 -0.40 -15.48
C ALA A 544 2.95 0.86 -14.61
N THR A 545 3.16 0.77 -13.29
CA THR A 545 3.11 1.95 -12.40
C THR A 545 4.31 2.86 -12.62
N GLU A 546 5.53 2.30 -12.64
CA GLU A 546 6.75 3.08 -12.76
C GLU A 546 7.13 3.32 -14.25
N ARG A 547 6.13 3.29 -15.14
CA ARG A 547 6.29 3.32 -16.60
C ARG A 547 7.14 4.51 -17.04
N GLU A 548 6.89 5.69 -16.50
CA GLU A 548 7.58 6.92 -16.89
C GLU A 548 9.06 6.87 -16.50
N HIS A 549 9.38 6.38 -15.30
CA HIS A 549 10.74 6.23 -14.79
C HIS A 549 11.55 5.19 -15.60
N TYR A 550 10.96 4.04 -15.93
CA TYR A 550 11.63 3.07 -16.81
C TYR A 550 11.74 3.54 -18.27
N ALA A 551 10.69 4.16 -18.84
CA ALA A 551 10.67 4.57 -20.24
C ALA A 551 11.65 5.72 -20.56
N LYS A 552 11.98 6.54 -19.55
CA LYS A 552 12.99 7.60 -19.59
C LYS A 552 14.37 7.09 -20.02
N TYR A 553 14.76 5.89 -19.60
CA TYR A 553 16.11 5.35 -19.78
C TYR A 553 16.20 4.34 -20.93
N GLU A 554 17.23 4.47 -21.77
CA GLU A 554 17.35 3.70 -23.01
C GLU A 554 17.49 2.19 -22.79
N GLY A 555 18.36 1.76 -21.87
CA GLY A 555 18.56 0.34 -21.54
C GLY A 555 17.31 -0.27 -20.89
N SER A 556 16.66 0.48 -20.02
CA SER A 556 15.43 0.07 -19.33
C SER A 556 14.27 -0.08 -20.31
N ARG A 557 14.10 0.86 -21.23
CA ARG A 557 13.13 0.79 -22.33
C ARG A 557 13.44 -0.39 -23.27
N ALA A 558 14.71 -0.62 -23.63
CA ALA A 558 15.09 -1.76 -24.47
C ALA A 558 14.78 -3.12 -23.79
N LEU A 559 15.06 -3.24 -22.49
CA LEU A 559 14.84 -4.48 -21.75
C LEU A 559 13.35 -4.76 -21.50
N PHE A 560 12.62 -3.78 -20.97
CA PHE A 560 11.29 -3.96 -20.38
C PHE A 560 10.10 -3.49 -21.23
N PHE A 561 10.32 -2.89 -22.41
CA PHE A 561 9.23 -2.37 -23.25
C PHE A 561 9.20 -3.04 -24.63
N ARG A 562 7.99 -3.20 -25.17
CA ARG A 562 7.73 -3.68 -26.53
C ARG A 562 6.80 -2.66 -27.20
N ASN A 563 7.20 -2.14 -28.37
CA ASN A 563 6.44 -1.13 -29.13
C ASN A 563 6.00 0.11 -28.30
N GLY A 564 6.82 0.53 -27.33
CA GLY A 564 6.52 1.69 -26.45
C GLY A 564 5.59 1.40 -25.27
N GLN A 565 5.15 0.15 -25.08
CA GLN A 565 4.37 -0.31 -23.93
C GLN A 565 5.24 -1.19 -23.00
N PRO A 566 5.04 -1.14 -21.68
CA PRO A 566 5.70 -2.05 -20.75
C PRO A 566 5.28 -3.51 -21.02
N MET A 567 6.15 -4.46 -20.71
CA MET A 567 5.83 -5.89 -20.76
C MET A 567 4.74 -6.25 -19.75
N VAL A 568 3.88 -7.20 -20.14
CA VAL A 568 2.75 -7.67 -19.35
C VAL A 568 3.01 -9.09 -18.81
N ALA A 569 2.20 -9.53 -17.85
CA ALA A 569 2.35 -10.85 -17.26
C ALA A 569 2.08 -11.94 -18.30
N GLY A 570 2.93 -12.98 -18.31
CA GLY A 570 2.92 -14.00 -19.37
C GLY A 570 3.86 -13.72 -20.54
N ASP A 571 4.35 -12.48 -20.72
CA ASP A 571 5.41 -12.19 -21.70
C ASP A 571 6.71 -12.93 -21.34
N THR A 572 7.56 -13.21 -22.32
CA THR A 572 8.91 -13.77 -22.06
C THR A 572 9.96 -12.66 -22.03
N LEU A 573 10.63 -12.47 -20.89
CA LEU A 573 11.78 -11.56 -20.77
C LEU A 573 13.08 -12.33 -21.00
N LYS A 574 13.93 -11.83 -21.91
CA LYS A 574 15.29 -12.33 -22.15
C LYS A 574 16.30 -11.21 -21.90
N ASN A 575 17.45 -11.58 -21.34
CA ASN A 575 18.48 -10.64 -20.91
C ASN A 575 19.88 -11.25 -21.15
N PRO A 576 20.35 -11.28 -22.42
CA PRO A 576 21.65 -11.85 -22.77
C PRO A 576 22.82 -11.06 -22.17
N ASP A 577 22.67 -9.75 -21.96
CA ASP A 577 23.67 -8.88 -21.34
C ASP A 577 23.94 -9.29 -19.90
N LEU A 578 22.88 -9.47 -19.09
CA LEU A 578 23.02 -9.97 -17.72
C LEU A 578 23.53 -11.42 -17.69
N ALA A 579 23.17 -12.26 -18.66
CA ALA A 579 23.74 -13.60 -18.78
C ALA A 579 25.27 -13.55 -18.98
N TRP A 580 25.77 -12.63 -19.82
CA TRP A 580 27.21 -12.41 -20.01
C TRP A 580 27.89 -11.90 -18.72
N VAL A 581 27.28 -10.96 -18.00
CA VAL A 581 27.80 -10.49 -16.70
C VAL A 581 27.89 -11.63 -15.69
N LEU A 582 26.84 -12.46 -15.58
CA LEU A 582 26.83 -13.64 -14.71
C LEU A 582 27.89 -14.67 -15.12
N GLU A 583 28.18 -14.83 -16.42
CA GLU A 583 29.31 -15.66 -16.88
C GLU A 583 30.68 -15.11 -16.47
N GLN A 584 30.88 -13.78 -16.45
CA GLN A 584 32.10 -13.19 -15.90
C GLN A 584 32.25 -13.51 -14.41
N ILE A 585 31.17 -13.41 -13.63
CA ILE A 585 31.15 -13.76 -12.20
C ILE A 585 31.40 -15.26 -12.01
N ALA A 586 30.80 -16.12 -12.83
CA ALA A 586 30.99 -17.57 -12.78
C ALA A 586 32.45 -17.96 -13.05
N ALA A 587 33.10 -17.31 -14.02
CA ALA A 587 34.48 -17.59 -14.43
C ALA A 587 35.54 -17.01 -13.48
N LYS A 588 35.30 -15.84 -12.88
CA LYS A 588 36.31 -15.06 -12.13
C LYS A 588 35.98 -14.87 -10.64
N GLY A 589 34.91 -15.48 -10.14
CA GLY A 589 34.40 -15.20 -8.78
C GLY A 589 33.86 -13.77 -8.66
N ALA A 590 33.88 -13.21 -7.45
CA ALA A 590 33.47 -11.81 -7.23
C ALA A 590 34.25 -10.79 -8.08
N ASP A 591 35.53 -11.07 -8.39
CA ASP A 591 36.37 -10.22 -9.25
C ASP A 591 35.83 -10.09 -10.69
N GLY A 592 34.94 -10.99 -11.13
CA GLY A 592 34.22 -10.87 -12.40
C GLY A 592 33.22 -9.71 -12.46
N PHE A 593 32.84 -9.16 -11.31
CA PHE A 593 31.94 -8.01 -11.18
C PHE A 593 32.67 -6.76 -10.65
N TYR A 594 33.47 -6.90 -9.60
CA TYR A 594 34.16 -5.77 -8.94
C TYR A 594 35.45 -5.32 -9.66
N LYS A 595 35.95 -6.09 -10.64
CA LYS A 595 37.16 -5.78 -11.41
C LYS A 595 36.97 -6.12 -12.90
N GLY A 596 37.96 -5.76 -13.71
CA GLY A 596 37.98 -6.11 -15.13
C GLY A 596 36.86 -5.45 -15.94
N GLU A 597 36.45 -6.11 -17.02
CA GLU A 597 35.63 -5.52 -18.08
C GLU A 597 34.23 -5.04 -17.61
N VAL A 598 33.56 -5.80 -16.73
CA VAL A 598 32.25 -5.41 -16.16
C VAL A 598 32.39 -4.11 -15.36
N ALA A 599 33.32 -4.06 -14.42
CA ALA A 599 33.59 -2.88 -13.61
C ALA A 599 33.98 -1.66 -14.46
N THR A 600 34.86 -1.85 -15.46
CA THR A 600 35.29 -0.77 -16.36
C THR A 600 34.14 -0.21 -17.19
N LYS A 601 33.32 -1.07 -17.80
CA LYS A 601 32.12 -0.64 -18.55
C LYS A 601 31.12 0.10 -17.65
N TRP A 602 30.84 -0.46 -16.48
CA TRP A 602 29.83 0.06 -15.57
C TRP A 602 30.21 1.42 -14.98
N VAL A 603 31.44 1.56 -14.48
CA VAL A 603 31.92 2.82 -13.91
C VAL A 603 32.06 3.91 -14.98
N ALA A 604 32.51 3.57 -16.19
CA ALA A 604 32.59 4.55 -17.29
C ALA A 604 31.21 5.11 -17.65
N ASP A 605 30.20 4.24 -17.74
CA ASP A 605 28.81 4.63 -18.01
C ASP A 605 28.20 5.49 -16.88
N LEU A 606 28.32 5.02 -15.63
CA LEU A 606 27.77 5.73 -14.46
C LEU A 606 28.41 7.11 -14.27
N ARG A 607 29.75 7.23 -14.37
CA ARG A 607 30.44 8.53 -14.27
C ARG A 607 30.09 9.46 -15.43
N GLY A 608 29.96 8.92 -16.64
CA GLY A 608 29.49 9.67 -17.81
C GLY A 608 28.07 10.24 -17.67
N LYS A 609 27.29 9.72 -16.70
CA LYS A 609 25.93 10.16 -16.37
C LYS A 609 25.81 10.75 -14.95
N GLY A 610 26.91 11.26 -14.39
CA GLY A 610 26.91 12.09 -13.17
C GLY A 610 26.98 11.34 -11.83
N ASN A 611 27.26 10.03 -11.81
CA ASN A 611 27.50 9.29 -10.56
C ASN A 611 28.96 9.42 -10.07
N ALA A 612 29.15 9.30 -8.76
CA ALA A 612 30.43 9.47 -8.08
C ALA A 612 31.36 8.23 -8.06
N MET A 613 30.89 7.04 -8.45
CA MET A 613 31.63 5.78 -8.28
C MET A 613 32.95 5.75 -9.05
N LYS A 614 33.97 5.14 -8.45
CA LYS A 614 35.26 4.81 -9.07
C LYS A 614 35.48 3.30 -9.17
N LEU A 615 36.41 2.90 -10.03
CA LEU A 615 36.94 1.53 -10.04
C LEU A 615 37.57 1.14 -8.69
N SER A 616 38.20 2.10 -8.01
CA SER A 616 38.74 1.89 -6.66
C SER A 616 37.67 1.61 -5.62
N ASP A 617 36.46 2.17 -5.75
CA ASP A 617 35.34 1.90 -4.85
C ASP A 617 34.84 0.45 -4.95
N LEU A 618 34.69 -0.05 -6.19
CA LEU A 618 34.33 -1.45 -6.44
C LEU A 618 35.44 -2.40 -5.96
N ALA A 619 36.70 -2.14 -6.35
CA ALA A 619 37.82 -3.04 -6.07
C ALA A 619 38.16 -3.19 -4.57
N ARG A 620 37.72 -2.24 -3.72
CA ARG A 620 37.92 -2.26 -2.26
C ARG A 620 36.68 -2.68 -1.46
N TYR A 621 35.57 -3.03 -2.12
CA TYR A 621 34.38 -3.52 -1.43
C TYR A 621 34.63 -4.91 -0.80
N PHE A 622 34.06 -5.14 0.38
CA PHE A 622 34.01 -6.45 1.02
C PHE A 622 32.74 -6.61 1.88
N ALA A 623 32.24 -7.84 1.96
CA ALA A 623 31.12 -8.24 2.82
C ALA A 623 31.65 -8.75 4.18
N PRO A 624 31.50 -8.01 5.28
CA PRO A 624 31.95 -8.47 6.60
C PRO A 624 31.07 -9.59 7.17
N GLU A 625 31.67 -10.38 8.07
CA GLU A 625 30.92 -11.26 8.97
C GLU A 625 30.62 -10.48 10.26
N ARG A 626 29.39 -10.59 10.76
CA ARG A 626 28.87 -9.90 11.95
C ARG A 626 28.25 -10.91 12.91
N GLU A 627 28.24 -10.57 14.20
CA GLU A 627 27.38 -11.26 15.17
C GLU A 627 25.94 -10.80 14.98
N SER A 628 24.99 -11.74 14.97
CA SER A 628 23.56 -11.44 14.88
C SER A 628 23.04 -10.77 16.15
N ILE A 629 22.18 -9.76 16.02
CA ILE A 629 21.39 -9.30 17.16
C ILE A 629 20.52 -10.45 17.67
N SER A 630 20.43 -10.60 18.99
CA SER A 630 19.70 -11.71 19.60
C SER A 630 18.87 -11.30 20.81
N GLY A 631 17.87 -12.12 21.12
CA GLY A 631 16.99 -11.98 22.27
C GLY A 631 16.28 -13.28 22.60
N THR A 632 15.45 -13.29 23.64
CA THR A 632 14.66 -14.47 24.02
C THR A 632 13.18 -14.15 24.10
N TYR A 633 12.35 -15.03 23.58
CA TYR A 633 10.90 -14.90 23.57
C TYR A 633 10.25 -16.24 23.88
N ARG A 634 9.63 -16.38 25.06
CA ARG A 634 8.79 -17.53 25.45
C ARG A 634 9.42 -18.91 25.19
N ASN A 635 10.65 -19.08 25.68
CA ASN A 635 11.51 -20.26 25.53
C ASN A 635 12.13 -20.48 24.13
N TYR A 636 11.97 -19.52 23.21
CA TYR A 636 12.72 -19.44 21.97
C TYR A 636 13.86 -18.41 22.10
N THR A 637 14.97 -18.66 21.40
CA THR A 637 16.02 -17.64 21.18
C THR A 637 15.87 -17.11 19.76
N ILE A 638 15.87 -15.80 19.58
CA ILE A 638 15.71 -15.14 18.29
C ILE A 638 17.06 -14.58 17.87
N TYR A 639 17.45 -14.80 16.62
CA TYR A 639 18.65 -14.25 16.00
C TYR A 639 18.28 -13.56 14.69
N SER A 640 18.67 -12.31 14.50
CA SER A 640 18.24 -11.47 13.37
C SER A 640 19.40 -10.61 12.83
N SER A 641 19.07 -9.57 12.06
CA SER A 641 20.01 -8.67 11.39
C SER A 641 21.06 -8.06 12.33
N ALA A 642 22.16 -7.55 11.76
CA ALA A 642 23.24 -6.89 12.49
C ALA A 642 23.37 -5.39 12.12
N PRO A 643 23.96 -4.55 12.99
CA PRO A 643 24.34 -3.17 12.63
C PRO A 643 25.20 -3.15 11.34
N PRO A 644 24.87 -2.29 10.34
CA PRO A 644 24.06 -1.07 10.43
C PRO A 644 22.53 -1.23 10.35
N VAL A 645 22.01 -2.45 10.24
CA VAL A 645 20.58 -2.72 10.08
C VAL A 645 19.87 -2.74 11.45
N SER A 646 18.85 -1.89 11.64
CA SER A 646 18.11 -1.78 12.91
C SER A 646 17.03 -2.85 13.11
N GLY A 647 16.54 -3.44 12.01
CA GLY A 647 15.34 -4.29 11.98
C GLY A 647 15.34 -5.42 12.99
N GLY A 648 16.47 -6.11 13.16
CA GLY A 648 16.65 -7.18 14.14
C GLY A 648 16.61 -6.73 15.60
N ALA A 649 17.19 -5.58 15.92
CA ALA A 649 17.13 -5.02 17.28
C ALA A 649 15.70 -4.59 17.64
N GLU A 650 15.03 -3.90 16.72
CA GLU A 650 13.64 -3.50 16.94
C GLU A 650 12.68 -4.71 16.97
N LEU A 651 12.93 -5.77 16.19
CA LEU A 651 12.17 -7.03 16.26
C LEU A 651 12.31 -7.69 17.64
N VAL A 652 13.53 -7.76 18.17
CA VAL A 652 13.78 -8.26 19.53
C VAL A 652 13.07 -7.39 20.58
N ALA A 653 13.10 -6.06 20.43
CA ALA A 653 12.38 -5.14 21.31
C ALA A 653 10.85 -5.40 21.32
N ARG A 654 10.24 -5.53 20.13
CA ARG A 654 8.81 -5.84 19.95
C ARG A 654 8.42 -7.15 20.65
N LEU A 655 9.28 -8.18 20.54
CA LEU A 655 9.07 -9.48 21.19
C LEU A 655 9.25 -9.40 22.71
N ASN A 656 10.29 -8.73 23.22
CA ASN A 656 10.50 -8.52 24.66
C ASN A 656 9.34 -7.76 25.31
N LEU A 657 8.77 -6.77 24.61
CA LEU A 657 7.59 -6.01 25.03
C LEU A 657 6.35 -6.90 25.05
N LEU A 658 6.06 -7.64 23.96
CA LEU A 658 4.91 -8.55 23.91
C LEU A 658 5.00 -9.70 24.93
N GLU A 659 6.21 -10.12 25.33
CA GLU A 659 6.41 -11.15 26.35
C GLU A 659 5.84 -10.75 27.73
N GLN A 660 5.68 -9.45 28.00
CA GLN A 660 5.05 -8.95 29.24
C GLN A 660 3.52 -9.21 29.25
N SER A 661 2.92 -9.50 28.10
CA SER A 661 1.52 -9.93 27.98
C SER A 661 1.42 -11.46 28.16
N PRO A 662 0.31 -12.01 28.72
CA PRO A 662 0.07 -13.44 28.76
C PRO A 662 0.18 -14.12 27.38
N ALA A 663 0.66 -15.37 27.37
CA ALA A 663 0.79 -16.13 26.13
C ALA A 663 -0.60 -16.48 25.53
N PRO A 664 -0.86 -16.20 24.24
CA PRO A 664 -2.10 -16.59 23.56
C PRO A 664 -2.36 -18.09 23.53
N SER A 665 -1.33 -18.92 23.73
CA SER A 665 -1.49 -20.36 23.97
C SER A 665 -2.37 -20.70 25.18
N ARG A 666 -2.63 -19.74 26.09
CA ARG A 666 -3.62 -19.85 27.18
C ARG A 666 -5.06 -19.57 26.73
N THR A 667 -5.29 -18.80 25.66
CA THR A 667 -6.63 -18.48 25.13
C THR A 667 -7.01 -19.37 23.94
N GLY A 668 -6.02 -19.99 23.27
CA GLY A 668 -6.22 -20.81 22.08
C GLY A 668 -6.61 -20.02 20.83
N LYS A 669 -6.54 -18.68 20.88
CA LYS A 669 -6.97 -17.77 19.81
C LYS A 669 -5.78 -17.06 19.16
N ARG A 670 -5.91 -16.80 17.86
CA ARG A 670 -5.00 -15.94 17.08
C ARG A 670 -5.30 -14.47 17.36
N TYR A 671 -4.38 -13.56 17.04
CA TYR A 671 -4.65 -12.11 17.13
C TYR A 671 -5.80 -11.65 16.21
N THR A 672 -6.13 -12.42 15.17
CA THR A 672 -7.32 -12.22 14.32
C THR A 672 -8.64 -12.46 15.07
N ASP A 673 -8.61 -13.23 16.16
CA ASP A 673 -9.77 -13.74 16.90
C ASP A 673 -9.86 -13.21 18.34
N ASP A 674 -8.77 -12.64 18.86
CA ASP A 674 -8.66 -12.12 20.22
C ASP A 674 -8.20 -10.64 20.23
N PRO A 675 -9.11 -9.70 20.60
CA PRO A 675 -8.77 -8.28 20.64
C PRO A 675 -7.69 -7.94 21.66
N ALA A 676 -7.57 -8.71 22.75
CA ALA A 676 -6.57 -8.47 23.79
C ALA A 676 -5.16 -8.80 23.27
N SER A 677 -4.99 -9.95 22.60
CA SER A 677 -3.73 -10.32 21.95
C SER A 677 -3.30 -9.31 20.89
N LEU A 678 -4.21 -8.86 20.02
CA LEU A 678 -3.87 -7.86 18.99
C LEU A 678 -3.53 -6.50 19.60
N HIS A 679 -4.30 -6.02 20.57
CA HIS A 679 -4.01 -4.76 21.28
C HIS A 679 -2.65 -4.78 21.99
N ALA A 680 -2.30 -5.91 22.62
CA ALA A 680 -0.98 -6.10 23.21
C ALA A 680 0.13 -6.09 22.16
N ALA A 681 -0.05 -6.75 21.01
CA ALA A 681 0.94 -6.79 19.93
C ALA A 681 1.11 -5.43 19.23
N LEU A 682 0.04 -4.64 19.12
CA LEU A 682 0.06 -3.24 18.66
C LEU A 682 0.79 -2.33 19.66
N SER A 683 0.50 -2.47 20.96
CA SER A 683 1.18 -1.67 22.00
C SER A 683 2.67 -2.01 22.10
N ALA A 684 3.04 -3.28 21.94
CA ALA A 684 4.44 -3.71 21.83
C ALA A 684 5.16 -3.08 20.63
N TRP A 685 4.45 -2.79 19.53
CA TRP A 685 5.00 -2.09 18.38
C TRP A 685 5.30 -0.62 18.66
N PHE A 686 4.37 0.10 19.32
CA PHE A 686 4.52 1.53 19.60
C PHE A 686 5.48 1.85 20.77
N LEU A 687 5.70 0.88 21.68
CA LEU A 687 6.58 1.06 22.83
C LEU A 687 8.05 0.77 22.55
N VAL A 688 8.43 0.41 21.31
CA VAL A 688 9.83 0.21 20.91
C VAL A 688 10.67 1.48 21.18
N PRO A 689 11.87 1.36 21.77
CA PRO A 689 12.82 2.47 21.88
C PRO A 689 13.36 2.92 20.51
N SER A 690 13.68 4.21 20.35
CA SER A 690 14.19 4.72 19.07
C SER A 690 15.57 4.15 18.74
N SER A 691 15.73 3.66 17.50
CA SER A 691 17.01 3.24 16.90
C SER A 691 17.86 4.41 16.37
N ARG A 692 17.29 5.62 16.24
CA ARG A 692 18.03 6.83 15.84
C ARG A 692 19.13 7.15 16.86
N ASN A 693 20.27 7.64 16.37
CA ASN A 693 21.50 7.92 17.14
C ASN A 693 22.12 6.71 17.87
N ARG A 694 21.72 5.48 17.53
CA ARG A 694 22.15 4.23 18.20
C ARG A 694 22.65 3.13 17.27
N ILE A 695 22.17 3.09 16.03
CA ILE A 695 22.55 2.09 15.03
C ILE A 695 22.88 2.79 13.70
N ALA A 696 24.15 2.68 13.25
CA ALA A 696 24.66 3.13 11.95
C ALA A 696 25.83 2.20 11.55
N ASP A 697 26.71 2.59 10.60
CA ASP A 697 27.89 1.78 10.25
C ASP A 697 28.83 1.62 11.48
N PRO A 698 29.00 0.40 12.03
CA PRO A 698 29.88 0.15 13.18
C PRO A 698 31.36 0.40 12.89
N ALA A 699 31.75 0.61 11.62
CA ALA A 699 33.11 1.03 11.26
C ALA A 699 33.33 2.54 11.39
N MET A 700 32.28 3.33 11.58
CA MET A 700 32.30 4.81 11.56
C MET A 700 31.67 5.44 12.82
N TRP A 701 30.68 4.78 13.43
CA TRP A 701 29.99 5.27 14.63
C TRP A 701 29.92 4.20 15.74
N PRO A 702 29.89 4.61 17.02
CA PRO A 702 29.60 3.69 18.12
C PRO A 702 28.17 3.15 18.00
N ILE A 703 27.96 1.89 18.39
CA ILE A 703 26.65 1.24 18.38
C ILE A 703 26.19 1.02 19.81
N ASP A 704 24.94 1.37 20.10
CA ASP A 704 24.29 1.08 21.38
C ASP A 704 22.90 0.46 21.18
N VAL A 705 22.85 -0.87 21.11
CA VAL A 705 21.60 -1.63 21.03
C VAL A 705 21.01 -1.97 22.40
N ALA A 706 21.74 -1.75 23.51
CA ALA A 706 21.32 -2.24 24.82
C ALA A 706 19.97 -1.65 25.28
N PRO A 707 19.69 -0.34 25.16
CA PRO A 707 18.38 0.24 25.46
C PRO A 707 17.23 -0.34 24.62
N ILE A 708 17.53 -0.95 23.47
CA ILE A 708 16.52 -1.50 22.54
C ILE A 708 16.22 -2.96 22.87
N VAL A 709 17.26 -3.78 23.06
CA VAL A 709 17.12 -5.25 23.22
C VAL A 709 17.06 -5.74 24.67
N ASP A 710 17.24 -4.86 25.66
CA ASP A 710 17.18 -5.21 27.07
C ASP A 710 15.74 -5.48 27.58
N LYS A 711 15.61 -6.48 28.46
CA LYS A 711 14.32 -6.91 29.02
C LYS A 711 13.83 -6.04 30.18
N ASP A 712 14.72 -5.40 30.93
CA ASP A 712 14.31 -4.49 32.00
C ASP A 712 13.75 -3.18 31.40
N THR A 713 14.32 -2.73 30.28
CA THR A 713 13.83 -1.60 29.48
C THR A 713 12.47 -1.91 28.86
N ALA A 714 12.28 -3.12 28.31
CA ALA A 714 10.97 -3.58 27.85
C ALA A 714 9.93 -3.63 29.00
N ARG A 715 10.30 -4.19 30.16
CA ARG A 715 9.43 -4.23 31.36
C ARG A 715 9.06 -2.83 31.85
N LEU A 716 9.99 -1.87 31.78
CA LEU A 716 9.74 -0.48 32.15
C LEU A 716 8.75 0.17 31.18
N ARG A 717 9.01 0.13 29.86
CA ARG A 717 8.16 0.77 28.84
C ARG A 717 6.78 0.10 28.76
N TRP A 718 6.66 -1.19 29.04
CA TRP A 718 5.36 -1.88 29.13
C TRP A 718 4.43 -1.35 30.22
N ARG A 719 4.93 -0.61 31.23
CA ARG A 719 4.06 0.07 32.22
C ARG A 719 3.14 1.13 31.61
N CYS A 720 3.42 1.56 30.37
CA CYS A 720 2.55 2.43 29.60
C CYS A 720 1.39 1.70 28.88
N PHE A 721 1.34 0.36 28.92
CA PHE A 721 0.23 -0.40 28.35
C PHE A 721 -1.06 -0.20 29.16
N ASP A 722 -2.14 0.18 28.47
CA ASP A 722 -3.49 0.26 29.02
C ASP A 722 -4.41 -0.70 28.25
N ALA A 723 -5.00 -1.70 28.93
CA ALA A 723 -5.88 -2.68 28.30
C ALA A 723 -7.23 -2.11 27.78
N ASN A 724 -7.54 -0.85 28.12
CA ASN A 724 -8.77 -0.16 27.78
C ASN A 724 -8.59 1.07 26.89
N LYS A 725 -7.35 1.39 26.48
CA LYS A 725 -7.08 2.54 25.62
C LYS A 725 -5.90 2.30 24.68
N ALA A 726 -6.02 2.79 23.45
CA ALA A 726 -4.90 2.88 22.53
C ALA A 726 -3.85 3.88 23.04
N LEU A 727 -2.57 3.55 22.84
CA LEU A 727 -1.49 4.53 22.94
C LEU A 727 -1.71 5.67 21.95
N THR A 728 -1.03 6.79 22.17
CA THR A 728 -0.99 7.92 21.24
C THR A 728 0.45 8.29 20.91
N PRO A 729 0.72 8.97 19.79
CA PRO A 729 2.07 9.43 19.47
C PRO A 729 2.66 10.31 20.58
N ALA A 730 1.83 11.15 21.21
CA ALA A 730 2.25 11.97 22.35
C ALA A 730 2.71 11.13 23.58
N SER A 731 2.14 9.92 23.77
CA SER A 731 2.51 9.05 24.90
C SER A 731 3.84 8.30 24.72
N VAL A 732 4.41 8.27 23.51
CA VAL A 732 5.66 7.52 23.22
C VAL A 732 6.82 8.37 22.67
N ARG A 733 6.66 9.69 22.57
CA ARG A 733 7.75 10.58 22.12
C ARG A 733 8.91 10.59 23.11
N GLY A 734 10.10 10.24 22.60
CA GLY A 734 11.37 10.29 23.32
C GLY A 734 11.73 9.01 24.08
N ASP A 735 12.92 9.00 24.67
CA ASP A 735 13.40 7.87 25.47
C ASP A 735 12.70 7.82 26.85
N THR A 736 12.38 8.98 27.43
CA THR A 736 11.58 9.12 28.66
C THR A 736 10.09 9.29 28.35
N LEU A 737 9.30 8.23 28.55
CA LEU A 737 7.88 8.21 28.20
C LEU A 737 7.03 9.03 29.20
N PRO A 738 6.11 9.92 28.75
CA PRO A 738 5.23 10.71 29.64
C PRO A 738 4.29 9.89 30.53
N CYS A 739 4.02 8.63 30.17
CA CYS A 739 3.23 7.68 30.94
C CYS A 739 4.01 6.99 32.07
N LEU A 740 5.33 7.20 32.17
CA LEU A 740 6.14 6.75 33.30
C LEU A 740 6.21 7.83 34.38
N PRO A 741 6.22 7.47 35.68
CA PRO A 741 6.49 8.44 36.74
C PRO A 741 7.82 9.13 36.51
N LYS A 742 7.88 10.46 36.68
CA LYS A 742 9.15 11.19 36.70
C LYS A 742 10.03 10.60 37.81
N ALA A 743 11.17 10.03 37.44
CA ALA A 743 12.09 9.46 38.40
C ALA A 743 12.62 10.55 39.35
N THR A 744 12.49 10.33 40.66
CA THR A 744 13.29 11.06 41.65
C THR A 744 14.76 10.71 41.37
N PRO A 745 15.68 11.70 41.24
CA PRO A 745 17.06 11.41 40.86
C PRO A 745 17.75 10.56 41.94
N ALA A 746 17.99 9.28 41.63
CA ALA A 746 18.93 8.45 42.35
C ALA A 746 20.35 8.86 41.97
N ALA A 747 21.29 8.77 42.92
CA ALA A 747 22.68 9.15 42.69
C ALA A 747 23.30 8.31 41.55
N VAL A 748 23.69 8.96 40.47
CA VAL A 748 24.33 8.34 39.31
C VAL A 748 25.76 7.92 39.69
N PRO A 749 26.16 6.65 39.49
CA PRO A 749 27.56 6.26 39.62
C PRO A 749 28.40 7.02 38.59
N THR A 750 29.50 7.64 39.02
CA THR A 750 30.35 8.48 38.16
C THR A 750 30.96 7.67 37.01
N LYS A 751 30.59 8.05 35.78
CA LYS A 751 31.15 7.55 34.52
C LYS A 751 32.66 7.89 34.42
N PRO A 752 33.51 7.02 33.84
CA PRO A 752 34.90 7.38 33.53
C PRO A 752 34.98 8.59 32.60
N ALA A 753 35.98 9.45 32.79
CA ALA A 753 35.98 10.83 32.31
C ALA A 753 36.27 11.04 30.79
N ASP A 754 36.58 9.99 30.03
CA ASP A 754 37.05 10.09 28.64
C ASP A 754 36.01 9.75 27.56
N ALA A 755 34.74 9.61 27.92
CA ALA A 755 33.64 9.52 26.95
C ALA A 755 32.99 10.89 26.78
N THR A 756 33.36 11.62 25.73
CA THR A 756 32.70 12.87 25.33
C THR A 756 31.22 12.60 25.05
N ASP A 757 30.36 13.03 25.97
CA ASP A 757 28.91 12.96 25.77
C ASP A 757 28.52 13.88 24.61
N VAL A 758 28.24 13.29 23.45
CA VAL A 758 27.50 13.96 22.38
C VAL A 758 26.11 14.23 22.93
N ALA A 759 25.89 15.46 23.42
CA ALA A 759 24.61 15.88 23.97
C ALA A 759 23.51 15.55 22.95
N ALA A 760 22.46 14.89 23.42
CA ALA A 760 21.29 14.58 22.60
C ALA A 760 20.58 15.88 22.22
N ALA A 761 21.03 16.50 21.14
CA ALA A 761 20.39 17.65 20.55
C ALA A 761 18.97 17.23 20.17
N ASN A 762 17.97 17.97 20.66
CA ASN A 762 16.57 17.88 20.21
C ASN A 762 16.43 18.43 18.79
N ALA A 763 17.18 17.86 17.84
CA ALA A 763 17.05 18.14 16.44
C ALA A 763 15.75 17.50 15.96
N THR A 764 14.72 18.33 15.84
CA THR A 764 13.55 18.06 15.00
C THR A 764 13.98 18.12 13.54
N ALA A 765 14.81 17.17 13.11
CA ALA A 765 15.05 16.92 11.70
C ALA A 765 13.70 16.60 11.06
N ALA A 766 13.35 17.33 10.00
CA ALA A 766 12.15 17.05 9.24
C ALA A 766 12.24 15.63 8.68
N GLU A 767 11.25 14.80 8.98
CA GLU A 767 11.24 13.41 8.52
C GLU A 767 11.04 13.39 7.01
N SER A 768 11.77 12.49 6.33
CA SER A 768 11.60 12.36 4.89
C SER A 768 10.19 11.84 4.58
N PRO A 769 9.48 12.42 3.59
CA PRO A 769 8.20 11.88 3.15
C PRO A 769 8.32 10.43 2.65
N CYS A 770 9.54 9.95 2.36
CA CYS A 770 9.82 8.62 1.84
C CYS A 770 10.29 7.62 2.93
N GLY A 771 10.07 7.95 4.20
CA GLY A 771 10.39 7.11 5.37
C GLY A 771 11.81 7.28 5.92
N ASP A 772 12.08 6.64 7.06
CA ASP A 772 13.34 6.75 7.82
C ASP A 772 14.59 6.32 7.04
N GLU A 773 14.44 5.51 6.00
CA GLU A 773 15.54 5.04 5.14
C GLU A 773 15.94 6.06 4.04
N HIS A 774 15.38 7.27 4.01
CA HIS A 774 15.67 8.26 2.97
C HIS A 774 15.89 9.67 3.53
N ALA A 775 16.69 10.48 2.83
CA ALA A 775 16.97 11.87 3.18
C ALA A 775 15.75 12.77 2.99
N ALA A 776 15.68 13.86 3.78
CA ALA A 776 14.67 14.92 3.65
C ALA A 776 14.78 15.74 2.34
N GLU A 777 15.86 15.53 1.57
CA GLU A 777 16.10 16.15 0.27
C GLU A 777 15.31 15.46 -0.88
N MET A 778 14.68 14.31 -0.63
CA MET A 778 13.79 13.64 -1.60
C MET A 778 12.39 14.26 -1.62
N THR A 779 11.78 14.30 -2.81
CA THR A 779 10.44 14.88 -3.05
C THR A 779 9.41 13.91 -3.61
N VAL A 780 9.85 12.79 -4.18
CA VAL A 780 9.00 11.75 -4.77
C VAL A 780 9.38 10.43 -4.12
N CYS A 781 8.38 9.67 -3.70
CA CYS A 781 8.56 8.45 -2.93
C CYS A 781 8.02 7.27 -3.73
N HIS A 782 8.93 6.54 -4.37
CA HIS A 782 8.59 5.37 -5.16
C HIS A 782 8.17 4.20 -4.28
N ALA A 783 7.31 3.33 -4.81
CA ALA A 783 6.99 2.08 -4.13
C ALA A 783 8.24 1.20 -4.03
N ALA A 784 8.39 0.42 -2.94
CA ALA A 784 9.70 -0.10 -2.56
C ALA A 784 9.93 -1.61 -2.75
N GLY A 785 11.11 -1.95 -3.26
CA GLY A 785 11.44 -3.20 -3.93
C GLY A 785 12.45 -4.04 -3.14
N THR A 786 11.95 -5.10 -2.53
CA THR A 786 12.75 -6.06 -1.76
C THR A 786 12.35 -7.48 -2.16
N THR A 787 13.26 -8.43 -1.99
CA THR A 787 12.94 -9.86 -1.99
C THR A 787 13.55 -10.56 -0.77
N SER A 788 13.07 -11.77 -0.48
CA SER A 788 13.57 -12.59 0.61
C SER A 788 13.42 -14.07 0.29
N PHE A 789 14.26 -14.89 0.91
CA PHE A 789 14.18 -16.34 0.80
C PHE A 789 14.72 -17.01 2.06
N ALA A 790 14.27 -18.23 2.30
CA ALA A 790 14.71 -19.07 3.41
C ALA A 790 14.95 -20.51 2.94
N VAL A 791 16.01 -21.14 3.45
CA VAL A 791 16.42 -22.49 3.06
C VAL A 791 16.86 -23.27 4.29
N ALA A 792 16.47 -24.54 4.42
CA ALA A 792 16.84 -25.39 5.54
C ALA A 792 17.02 -26.87 5.15
N ASP A 793 17.77 -27.61 5.97
CA ASP A 793 17.98 -29.06 5.84
C ASP A 793 17.73 -29.83 7.15
N ASN A 794 17.62 -31.16 7.03
CA ASN A 794 17.41 -32.07 8.15
C ASN A 794 18.67 -32.34 9.00
N GLU A 795 19.78 -31.68 8.70
CA GLU A 795 20.96 -31.66 9.56
C GLU A 795 20.88 -30.57 10.63
N GLY A 796 19.94 -29.64 10.48
CA GLY A 796 19.79 -28.47 11.36
C GLY A 796 20.58 -27.27 10.85
N ASN A 797 20.90 -27.22 9.55
CA ASN A 797 21.37 -25.99 8.92
C ASN A 797 20.16 -25.19 8.40
N ALA A 798 20.21 -23.87 8.53
CA ALA A 798 19.21 -22.96 8.00
C ALA A 798 19.83 -21.62 7.62
N VAL A 799 19.23 -20.94 6.64
CA VAL A 799 19.56 -19.57 6.26
C VAL A 799 18.29 -18.77 6.03
N SER A 800 18.36 -17.50 6.37
CA SER A 800 17.38 -16.48 5.99
C SER A 800 18.09 -15.32 5.34
N VAL A 801 17.59 -14.85 4.20
CA VAL A 801 18.18 -13.75 3.42
C VAL A 801 17.11 -12.74 3.08
N THR A 802 17.44 -11.45 3.24
CA THR A 802 16.67 -10.35 2.66
C THR A 802 17.64 -9.52 1.83
N GLN A 803 17.32 -9.32 0.55
CA GLN A 803 18.16 -8.61 -0.41
C GLN A 803 17.30 -7.68 -1.28
N THR A 804 17.88 -6.57 -1.75
CA THR A 804 17.09 -5.47 -2.32
C THR A 804 17.93 -4.52 -3.19
N LEU A 805 17.27 -3.75 -4.05
CA LEU A 805 17.84 -2.56 -4.70
C LEU A 805 17.51 -1.25 -3.94
N GLY A 806 16.62 -1.30 -2.96
CA GLY A 806 16.00 -0.14 -2.32
C GLY A 806 14.55 -0.01 -2.74
N THR A 807 14.24 0.94 -3.63
CA THR A 807 12.90 1.06 -4.22
C THR A 807 12.65 0.04 -5.35
N TRP A 808 11.41 -0.08 -5.84
CA TRP A 808 11.11 -0.90 -7.02
C TRP A 808 11.82 -0.32 -8.23
N GLY A 809 12.45 -1.19 -9.02
CA GLY A 809 13.36 -0.79 -10.08
C GLY A 809 14.70 -0.24 -9.60
N GLY A 810 14.90 -0.09 -8.29
CA GLY A 810 16.04 0.59 -7.71
C GLY A 810 16.16 2.01 -8.26
N ASN A 811 17.18 2.27 -9.05
CA ASN A 811 17.36 3.55 -9.72
C ASN A 811 16.70 3.66 -11.12
N PHE A 812 15.90 2.67 -11.53
CA PHE A 812 15.23 2.57 -12.85
C PHE A 812 16.16 2.55 -14.07
N TYR A 813 17.49 2.52 -13.88
CA TYR A 813 18.47 2.67 -14.95
C TYR A 813 19.25 1.37 -15.18
N VAL A 814 19.04 0.76 -16.35
CA VAL A 814 19.86 -0.33 -16.86
C VAL A 814 21.02 0.24 -17.67
N THR A 815 22.26 -0.04 -17.27
CA THR A 815 23.45 0.28 -18.07
C THR A 815 23.42 -0.52 -19.39
N PRO A 816 23.51 0.15 -20.56
CA PRO A 816 23.55 -0.51 -21.85
C PRO A 816 24.67 -1.55 -21.95
N GLY A 817 24.35 -2.75 -22.46
CA GLY A 817 25.32 -3.84 -22.61
C GLY A 817 25.66 -4.60 -21.32
N LEU A 818 25.06 -4.26 -20.18
CA LEU A 818 25.23 -4.97 -18.89
C LEU A 818 23.92 -5.56 -18.33
N GLY A 819 22.77 -4.98 -18.68
CA GLY A 819 21.46 -5.63 -18.49
C GLY A 819 20.90 -5.68 -17.07
N PHE A 820 21.48 -5.02 -16.07
CA PHE A 820 20.95 -4.99 -14.70
C PHE A 820 20.59 -3.59 -14.21
N LEU A 821 19.58 -3.54 -13.32
CA LEU A 821 19.21 -2.36 -12.53
C LEU A 821 20.13 -2.24 -11.31
N SER A 822 20.28 -1.01 -10.81
CA SER A 822 21.19 -0.68 -9.71
C SER A 822 20.44 -0.14 -8.50
N ASN A 823 21.05 -0.23 -7.32
CA ASN A 823 20.47 0.35 -6.10
C ASN A 823 20.37 1.88 -6.15
N ASP A 824 19.49 2.45 -5.33
CA ASP A 824 19.19 3.89 -5.24
C ASP A 824 19.79 4.58 -3.98
N LYS A 825 20.67 3.89 -3.26
CA LYS A 825 20.91 4.15 -1.83
C LYS A 825 21.81 5.31 -1.47
N LEU A 826 22.23 6.14 -2.42
CA LEU A 826 22.96 7.37 -2.11
C LEU A 826 22.10 8.37 -1.30
N THR A 827 20.77 8.24 -1.37
CA THR A 827 19.79 9.04 -0.62
C THR A 827 19.55 8.59 0.83
N SER A 828 20.07 7.44 1.26
CA SER A 828 19.68 6.79 2.54
C SER A 828 20.52 7.18 3.77
N TYR A 829 20.76 8.47 3.96
CA TYR A 829 21.66 8.98 5.01
C TYR A 829 21.21 10.34 5.55
N GLY A 830 21.68 10.68 6.76
CA GLY A 830 21.59 12.05 7.28
C GLY A 830 22.41 13.04 6.41
N THR A 831 21.85 14.22 6.17
CA THR A 831 22.44 15.23 5.26
C THR A 831 23.26 16.31 5.98
N ASP A 832 23.26 16.31 7.31
CA ASP A 832 24.16 17.11 8.14
C ASP A 832 25.45 16.30 8.42
N PRO A 833 26.64 16.80 8.05
CA PRO A 833 27.89 16.06 8.24
C PRO A 833 28.25 15.80 9.71
N THR A 834 27.67 16.56 10.65
CA THR A 834 27.92 16.42 12.09
C THR A 834 27.03 15.39 12.78
N GLN A 835 25.98 14.91 12.11
CA GLN A 835 25.01 13.99 12.69
C GLN A 835 25.47 12.52 12.65
N TYR A 836 24.92 11.73 13.58
CA TYR A 836 25.08 10.29 13.61
C TYR A 836 24.46 9.64 12.36
N GLY A 837 25.18 8.74 11.68
CA GLY A 837 24.70 8.12 10.44
C GLY A 837 24.63 9.06 9.22
N SER A 838 25.41 10.15 9.21
CA SER A 838 25.50 11.08 8.08
C SER A 838 26.17 10.47 6.85
N ARG A 839 25.99 11.08 5.66
CA ARG A 839 26.57 10.58 4.40
C ARG A 839 28.07 10.85 4.29
N LEU A 840 28.86 10.04 4.99
CA LEU A 840 30.33 10.08 4.90
C LEU A 840 30.86 9.19 3.76
N PRO A 841 31.99 9.55 3.12
CA PRO A 841 32.65 8.71 2.13
C PRO A 841 32.86 7.27 2.63
N PHE A 842 32.44 6.30 1.83
CA PHE A 842 32.58 4.87 2.12
C PHE A 842 31.87 4.35 3.39
N ALA A 843 30.95 5.13 4.00
CA ALA A 843 30.03 4.61 5.02
C ALA A 843 29.03 3.62 4.42
N ARG A 844 28.55 2.67 5.22
CA ARG A 844 27.36 1.85 4.94
C ARG A 844 26.08 2.59 5.34
N HIS A 845 25.01 2.38 4.59
CA HIS A 845 23.69 2.88 4.97
C HIS A 845 23.03 1.96 6.01
N GLY A 846 22.15 2.53 6.82
CA GLY A 846 21.23 1.77 7.67
C GLY A 846 20.01 1.29 6.89
N SER A 847 19.34 0.25 7.39
CA SER A 847 18.07 -0.24 6.86
C SER A 847 17.31 -1.03 7.95
N THR A 848 16.07 -1.40 7.67
CA THR A 848 15.14 -2.10 8.57
C THR A 848 14.96 -3.59 8.24
N LEU A 849 15.82 -4.15 7.37
CA LEU A 849 15.77 -5.58 7.01
C LEU A 849 15.80 -6.47 8.27
N ALA A 850 15.01 -7.55 8.27
CA ALA A 850 14.91 -8.45 9.43
C ALA A 850 14.94 -9.96 9.06
N PRO A 851 15.91 -10.44 8.23
CA PRO A 851 16.11 -11.88 8.08
C PRO A 851 16.37 -12.50 9.45
N THR A 852 15.65 -13.55 9.82
CA THR A 852 15.56 -14.02 11.22
C THR A 852 15.52 -15.53 11.31
N ILE A 853 16.21 -16.10 12.30
CA ILE A 853 16.15 -17.51 12.67
C ILE A 853 15.79 -17.64 14.15
N ALA A 854 14.66 -18.28 14.43
CA ALA A 854 14.23 -18.66 15.77
C ALA A 854 14.75 -20.07 16.11
N TYR A 855 15.31 -20.19 17.32
CA TYR A 855 15.85 -21.40 17.91
C TYR A 855 14.91 -21.91 19.01
N LYS A 856 14.78 -23.25 19.12
CA LYS A 856 14.08 -23.93 20.20
C LYS A 856 15.03 -24.96 20.82
N ASN A 857 15.20 -24.92 22.15
CA ASN A 857 16.11 -25.82 22.87
C ASN A 857 17.54 -25.84 22.28
N GLY A 858 18.08 -24.68 21.93
CA GLY A 858 19.43 -24.54 21.36
C GLY A 858 19.60 -25.04 19.92
N LYS A 859 18.52 -25.31 19.17
CA LYS A 859 18.55 -25.75 17.76
C LYS A 859 17.70 -24.85 16.88
N PRO A 860 18.09 -24.60 15.61
CA PRO A 860 17.23 -23.92 14.64
C PRO A 860 15.87 -24.61 14.54
N PHE A 861 14.80 -23.81 14.57
CA PHE A 861 13.42 -24.28 14.54
C PHE A 861 12.64 -23.66 13.39
N PHE A 862 12.77 -22.34 13.19
CA PHE A 862 12.05 -21.61 12.15
C PHE A 862 12.94 -20.51 11.59
N ALA A 863 13.06 -20.41 10.27
CA ALA A 863 13.78 -19.32 9.59
C ALA A 863 12.79 -18.57 8.69
N VAL A 864 12.84 -17.24 8.76
CA VAL A 864 11.91 -16.34 8.07
C VAL A 864 12.58 -15.04 7.68
N GLY A 865 12.27 -14.56 6.49
CA GLY A 865 12.54 -13.20 6.06
C GLY A 865 11.34 -12.65 5.27
N ALA A 866 11.33 -11.34 5.04
CA ALA A 866 10.25 -10.68 4.31
C ALA A 866 10.74 -9.53 3.43
N ALA A 867 9.82 -9.01 2.61
CA ALA A 867 9.96 -7.93 1.67
C ALA A 867 8.75 -7.00 1.71
N GLY A 868 8.92 -5.72 1.37
CA GLY A 868 7.82 -4.74 1.27
C GLY A 868 8.02 -3.49 2.13
N ASN A 869 9.24 -2.93 2.18
CA ASN A 869 9.55 -1.70 2.93
C ASN A 869 9.11 -1.79 4.40
N ALA A 870 8.29 -0.86 4.89
CA ALA A 870 7.72 -0.85 6.24
C ALA A 870 7.01 -2.17 6.64
N TRP A 871 6.55 -2.97 5.67
CA TRP A 871 5.97 -4.28 5.95
C TRP A 871 7.00 -5.37 6.25
N ILE A 872 8.31 -5.19 6.02
CA ILE A 872 9.34 -6.22 6.25
C ILE A 872 9.35 -6.66 7.73
N THR A 873 9.57 -5.72 8.64
CA THR A 873 9.59 -5.99 10.08
C THR A 873 8.24 -6.49 10.58
N SER A 874 7.14 -5.96 10.01
CA SER A 874 5.78 -6.35 10.39
C SER A 874 5.42 -7.77 9.98
N ALA A 875 5.76 -8.17 8.75
CA ALA A 875 5.53 -9.50 8.23
C ALA A 875 6.40 -10.55 8.92
N VAL A 876 7.68 -10.25 9.19
CA VAL A 876 8.55 -11.13 10.00
C VAL A 876 7.97 -11.32 11.40
N TYR A 877 7.62 -10.22 12.09
CA TYR A 877 7.03 -10.27 13.43
C TYR A 877 5.77 -11.13 13.48
N GLN A 878 4.80 -10.88 12.58
CA GLN A 878 3.52 -11.60 12.57
C GLN A 878 3.66 -13.08 12.15
N THR A 879 4.59 -13.40 11.24
CA THR A 879 4.91 -14.78 10.87
C THR A 879 5.56 -15.52 12.05
N LEU A 880 6.41 -14.85 12.84
CA LEU A 880 6.95 -15.40 14.08
C LEU A 880 5.87 -15.61 15.15
N LEU A 881 4.90 -14.71 15.32
CA LEU A 881 3.75 -14.98 16.21
C LEU A 881 2.99 -16.23 15.73
N GLY A 882 2.79 -16.38 14.42
CA GLY A 882 2.26 -17.59 13.79
C GLY A 882 3.00 -18.87 14.21
N ALA A 883 4.32 -18.90 14.06
CA ALA A 883 5.14 -20.08 14.34
C ALA A 883 5.36 -20.34 15.84
N LEU A 884 5.53 -19.30 16.66
CA LEU A 884 6.01 -19.39 18.04
C LEU A 884 4.87 -19.42 19.07
N ASP A 885 3.85 -18.56 18.90
CA ASP A 885 2.69 -18.46 19.81
C ASP A 885 1.55 -19.40 19.39
N TYR A 886 1.28 -19.52 18.09
CA TYR A 886 0.17 -20.32 17.55
C TYR A 886 0.62 -21.70 17.00
N ASN A 887 1.92 -22.01 17.03
CA ASN A 887 2.51 -23.27 16.55
C ASN A 887 2.13 -23.64 15.10
N LEU A 888 1.91 -22.64 14.23
CA LEU A 888 1.57 -22.87 12.83
C LEU A 888 2.77 -23.46 12.04
N GLY A 889 2.45 -24.15 10.95
CA GLY A 889 3.41 -24.45 9.89
C GLY A 889 3.76 -23.19 9.08
N PRO A 890 4.83 -23.21 8.26
CA PRO A 890 5.30 -22.04 7.55
C PRO A 890 4.26 -21.48 6.57
N GLN A 891 3.52 -22.33 5.83
CA GLN A 891 2.44 -21.85 4.96
C GLN A 891 1.34 -21.11 5.74
N ALA A 892 0.82 -21.73 6.80
CA ALA A 892 -0.24 -21.16 7.61
C ALA A 892 0.19 -19.89 8.38
N ALA A 893 1.48 -19.78 8.75
CA ALA A 893 2.03 -18.57 9.36
C ALA A 893 2.18 -17.42 8.35
N LEU A 894 2.60 -17.70 7.11
CA LEU A 894 2.65 -16.72 6.02
C LEU A 894 1.25 -16.25 5.59
N GLU A 895 0.25 -17.14 5.66
CA GLU A 895 -1.15 -16.85 5.31
C GLU A 895 -1.97 -16.13 6.39
N LEU A 896 -1.38 -15.78 7.54
CA LEU A 896 -2.06 -14.94 8.51
C LEU A 896 -2.36 -13.55 7.90
N PRO A 897 -3.58 -13.01 8.08
CA PRO A 897 -3.91 -11.61 7.81
C PRO A 897 -2.99 -10.65 8.56
N ARG A 898 -2.34 -9.74 7.83
CA ARG A 898 -1.33 -8.84 8.38
C ARG A 898 -1.89 -7.46 8.71
N TYR A 899 -1.25 -6.82 9.67
CA TYR A 899 -1.40 -5.40 9.97
C TYR A 899 -0.06 -4.66 9.89
N LEU A 900 -0.09 -3.35 9.63
CA LEU A 900 1.03 -2.42 9.77
C LEU A 900 0.56 -1.23 10.63
N PRO A 901 1.14 -1.04 11.82
CA PRO A 901 0.84 0.14 12.64
C PRO A 901 1.63 1.35 12.12
N GLY A 902 0.93 2.44 11.79
CA GLY A 902 1.49 3.68 11.29
C GLY A 902 0.87 4.94 11.91
N GLY A 903 1.24 6.11 11.40
CA GLY A 903 0.68 7.42 11.78
C GLY A 903 1.03 7.88 13.18
N GLY A 904 2.04 8.75 13.33
CA GLY A 904 2.35 9.35 14.63
C GLY A 904 3.57 10.27 14.69
N PHE A 905 4.47 10.09 13.74
CA PHE A 905 5.55 11.02 13.44
C PHE A 905 5.18 11.73 12.11
N GLY A 906 5.44 13.03 12.01
CA GLY A 906 4.74 13.94 11.11
C GLY A 906 3.27 14.19 11.50
N GLY A 907 3.01 15.28 12.22
CA GLY A 907 1.67 15.89 12.17
C GLY A 907 1.44 16.50 10.79
N ALA A 908 0.19 16.60 10.34
CA ALA A 908 -0.13 17.30 9.09
C ALA A 908 0.53 18.69 9.09
N PRO A 909 1.15 19.15 7.98
CA PRO A 909 1.83 20.45 7.94
C PRO A 909 0.87 21.58 8.34
N GLY A 910 1.13 22.22 9.49
CA GLY A 910 0.25 23.25 10.08
C GLY A 910 -0.63 22.79 11.25
N ALA A 911 -0.61 21.50 11.64
CA ALA A 911 -1.27 21.03 12.85
C ALA A 911 -0.68 21.71 14.10
N ALA A 912 -1.55 22.27 14.95
CA ALA A 912 -1.12 22.94 16.18
C ALA A 912 -0.38 21.96 17.11
N ALA A 913 0.71 22.44 17.71
CA ALA A 913 1.50 21.65 18.65
C ALA A 913 0.62 21.20 19.84
N GLY A 914 0.41 19.88 19.94
CA GLY A 914 -0.44 19.28 20.99
C GLY A 914 -1.75 18.65 20.50
N THR A 915 -2.13 18.79 19.22
CA THR A 915 -3.31 18.10 18.68
C THR A 915 -3.10 16.57 18.71
N PRO A 916 -3.97 15.78 19.39
CA PRO A 916 -3.84 14.33 19.41
C PRO A 916 -4.27 13.71 18.08
N VAL A 917 -3.31 13.18 17.32
CA VAL A 917 -3.58 12.34 16.15
C VAL A 917 -3.61 10.88 16.62
N PRO A 918 -4.65 10.08 16.31
CA PRO A 918 -4.68 8.66 16.64
C PRO A 918 -3.68 7.88 15.79
N TYR A 919 -3.23 6.71 16.27
CA TYR A 919 -2.48 5.78 15.43
C TYR A 919 -3.38 5.21 14.33
N THR A 920 -2.87 5.21 13.10
CA THR A 920 -3.54 4.62 11.93
C THR A 920 -3.04 3.19 11.72
N LEU A 921 -3.95 2.23 11.63
CA LEU A 921 -3.61 0.84 11.38
C LEU A 921 -4.00 0.48 9.95
N GLN A 922 -3.04 0.02 9.15
CA GLN A 922 -3.32 -0.61 7.86
C GLN A 922 -3.51 -2.11 8.08
N LEU A 923 -4.67 -2.66 7.73
CA LEU A 923 -5.02 -4.07 7.93
C LEU A 923 -5.38 -4.75 6.60
N GLU A 924 -4.93 -5.98 6.40
CA GLU A 924 -5.59 -6.90 5.47
C GLU A 924 -6.96 -7.32 6.04
N ASP A 925 -7.86 -7.82 5.19
CA ASP A 925 -9.06 -8.51 5.67
C ASP A 925 -8.73 -9.88 6.31
N GLY A 926 -9.65 -10.42 7.10
CA GLY A 926 -9.50 -11.69 7.82
C GLY A 926 -9.28 -11.55 9.32
N PHE A 927 -9.61 -10.37 9.88
CA PHE A 927 -9.76 -10.13 11.31
C PHE A 927 -11.24 -10.24 11.70
N SER A 928 -11.54 -10.82 12.86
CA SER A 928 -12.93 -11.01 13.30
C SER A 928 -13.65 -9.67 13.51
N PRO A 929 -14.96 -9.58 13.24
CA PRO A 929 -15.73 -8.35 13.48
C PRO A 929 -15.61 -7.82 14.92
N THR A 930 -15.51 -8.73 15.90
CA THR A 930 -15.29 -8.42 17.32
C THR A 930 -13.94 -7.75 17.58
N VAL A 931 -12.86 -8.21 16.92
CA VAL A 931 -11.53 -7.57 16.99
C VAL A 931 -11.57 -6.15 16.44
N ILE A 932 -12.14 -5.97 15.24
CA ILE A 932 -12.26 -4.64 14.60
C ILE A 932 -13.09 -3.68 15.45
N ALA A 933 -14.23 -4.13 15.97
CA ALA A 933 -15.09 -3.32 16.84
C ALA A 933 -14.37 -2.91 18.14
N ARG A 934 -13.64 -3.83 18.79
CA ARG A 934 -12.91 -3.52 20.03
C ARG A 934 -11.70 -2.63 19.77
N LEU A 935 -10.93 -2.81 18.70
CA LEU A 935 -9.82 -1.91 18.37
C LEU A 935 -10.30 -0.47 18.11
N ARG A 936 -11.41 -0.29 17.38
CA ARG A 936 -12.02 1.05 17.22
C ARG A 936 -12.49 1.63 18.56
N ALA A 937 -13.10 0.82 19.42
CA ALA A 937 -13.51 1.25 20.76
C ALA A 937 -12.32 1.58 21.70
N LEU A 938 -11.12 1.03 21.44
CA LEU A 938 -9.87 1.40 22.13
C LEU A 938 -9.30 2.75 21.63
N GLY A 939 -9.69 3.21 20.43
CA GLY A 939 -9.26 4.49 19.85
C GLY A 939 -8.31 4.37 18.65
N TYR A 940 -8.18 3.19 18.04
CA TYR A 940 -7.43 3.03 16.78
C TYR A 940 -8.24 3.45 15.57
N ASP A 941 -7.59 4.17 14.63
CA ASP A 941 -8.12 4.29 13.27
C ASP A 941 -7.70 3.07 12.43
N ILE A 942 -8.59 2.55 11.59
CA ILE A 942 -8.41 1.27 10.89
C ILE A 942 -8.79 1.41 9.42
N ASN A 943 -7.78 1.25 8.57
CA ASN A 943 -7.84 1.30 7.12
C ASN A 943 -7.55 -0.08 6.54
N PHE A 944 -8.53 -0.66 5.83
CA PHE A 944 -8.34 -1.93 5.13
C PHE A 944 -7.64 -1.73 3.79
N VAL A 945 -6.56 -2.47 3.53
CA VAL A 945 -5.78 -2.40 2.28
C VAL A 945 -6.17 -3.47 1.25
N SER A 946 -6.66 -4.62 1.68
CA SER A 946 -7.12 -5.71 0.79
C SER A 946 -8.64 -5.81 0.67
N LEU A 947 -9.13 -6.53 -0.35
CA LEU A 947 -10.52 -6.95 -0.45
C LEU A 947 -10.87 -8.03 0.57
N PRO A 948 -12.17 -8.30 0.81
CA PRO A 948 -12.60 -9.45 1.58
C PRO A 948 -11.90 -10.75 1.15
N GLY A 949 -11.22 -11.39 2.10
CA GLY A 949 -10.40 -12.60 1.96
C GLY A 949 -9.05 -12.46 1.25
N GLU A 950 -8.74 -11.31 0.65
CA GLU A 950 -7.51 -11.10 -0.11
C GLU A 950 -6.31 -10.86 0.82
N LEU A 951 -5.21 -11.54 0.53
CA LEU A 951 -3.89 -11.27 1.12
C LEU A 951 -3.05 -10.50 0.12
N ARG A 952 -2.38 -9.45 0.59
CA ARG A 952 -1.79 -8.38 -0.21
C ARG A 952 -0.35 -8.00 0.20
N GLU A 953 -0.11 -7.64 1.45
CA GLU A 953 1.07 -6.87 1.84
C GLU A 953 2.19 -7.69 2.51
N GLY A 954 3.44 -7.28 2.28
CA GLY A 954 4.61 -7.75 3.02
C GLY A 954 5.06 -9.18 2.73
N TYR A 955 5.32 -9.56 1.47
CA TYR A 955 5.80 -10.91 1.08
C TYR A 955 6.78 -11.53 2.08
N GLY A 956 6.52 -12.76 2.52
CA GLY A 956 7.43 -13.54 3.36
C GLY A 956 7.94 -14.84 2.72
N ALA A 957 9.13 -15.26 3.14
CA ALA A 957 9.69 -16.57 2.89
C ALA A 957 9.93 -17.28 4.23
N ALA A 958 9.49 -18.53 4.38
CA ALA A 958 9.58 -19.24 5.66
C ALA A 958 9.83 -20.74 5.52
N VAL A 959 10.68 -21.27 6.39
CA VAL A 959 10.96 -22.71 6.55
C VAL A 959 10.98 -23.12 8.03
N ARG A 960 10.55 -24.35 8.32
CA ARG A 960 10.47 -24.93 9.65
C ARG A 960 11.20 -26.27 9.69
N ILE A 961 11.92 -26.54 10.79
CA ILE A 961 12.65 -27.79 11.02
C ILE A 961 12.02 -28.52 12.21
N ASP A 962 11.38 -29.66 11.94
CA ASP A 962 10.85 -30.57 12.96
C ASP A 962 11.65 -31.88 12.95
N GLY A 963 12.78 -31.87 13.66
CA GLY A 963 13.65 -33.04 13.84
C GLY A 963 14.40 -33.44 12.58
N LYS A 964 13.81 -34.30 11.75
CA LYS A 964 14.36 -34.75 10.45
C LYS A 964 13.49 -34.36 9.24
N VAL A 965 12.40 -33.65 9.50
CA VAL A 965 11.49 -33.12 8.50
C VAL A 965 11.73 -31.62 8.37
N VAL A 966 11.81 -31.13 7.15
CA VAL A 966 11.83 -29.70 6.83
C VAL A 966 10.60 -29.37 6.00
N THR A 967 9.89 -28.33 6.38
CA THR A 967 8.73 -27.81 5.65
C THR A 967 8.97 -26.37 5.23
N ALA A 968 8.55 -25.99 4.03
CA ALA A 968 8.60 -24.64 3.49
C ALA A 968 7.21 -24.15 3.07
N GLY A 969 6.93 -22.87 3.29
CA GLY A 969 5.70 -22.21 2.84
C GLY A 969 5.96 -21.18 1.74
N ALA A 970 4.95 -20.92 0.92
CA ALA A 970 4.96 -19.99 -0.21
C ALA A 970 3.92 -18.88 0.01
N ASP A 971 4.37 -17.64 0.26
CA ASP A 971 3.44 -16.54 0.52
C ASP A 971 2.60 -16.20 -0.72
N PRO A 972 1.26 -16.35 -0.67
CA PRO A 972 0.37 -16.21 -1.83
C PRO A 972 0.26 -14.77 -2.37
N ARG A 973 0.83 -13.79 -1.66
CA ARG A 973 0.85 -12.37 -2.04
C ARG A 973 1.70 -12.11 -3.28
N ARG A 974 2.75 -12.88 -3.52
CA ARG A 974 3.55 -12.84 -4.77
C ARG A 974 3.52 -14.17 -5.51
N THR A 975 4.23 -14.27 -6.62
CA THR A 975 4.49 -15.49 -7.41
C THR A 975 5.37 -16.52 -6.67
N GLY A 976 5.74 -16.25 -5.41
CA GLY A 976 6.65 -17.08 -4.62
C GLY A 976 6.28 -18.55 -4.52
N ALA A 977 7.30 -19.40 -4.43
CA ALA A 977 7.17 -20.84 -4.43
C ALA A 977 7.94 -21.48 -3.28
N ALA A 978 7.39 -22.57 -2.78
CA ALA A 978 8.06 -23.48 -1.86
C ALA A 978 8.27 -24.81 -2.56
N GLY A 979 9.41 -25.44 -2.30
CA GLY A 979 9.70 -26.78 -2.80
C GLY A 979 10.66 -27.50 -1.87
N ALA A 980 10.68 -28.83 -1.96
CA ALA A 980 11.43 -29.66 -1.04
C ALA A 980 12.08 -30.85 -1.76
N ILE A 981 13.20 -31.31 -1.21
CA ILE A 981 13.86 -32.54 -1.62
C ILE A 981 13.19 -33.70 -0.88
N THR A 982 12.41 -34.49 -1.58
CA THR A 982 11.86 -35.76 -1.08
C THR A 982 12.95 -36.84 -1.11
N GLY A 983 12.98 -37.67 -0.08
CA GLY A 983 13.97 -38.74 0.08
C GLY A 983 13.68 -39.51 1.36
N ALA A 984 14.29 -40.69 1.53
CA ALA A 984 13.97 -41.59 2.63
C ALA A 984 14.19 -40.93 4.00
N ILE A 985 13.08 -40.61 4.69
CA ILE A 985 13.08 -40.16 6.08
C ILE A 985 13.26 -41.41 6.97
N THR A 986 14.48 -41.96 6.97
CA THR A 986 14.85 -43.11 7.81
C THR A 986 14.83 -42.70 9.28
N GLY A 987 13.70 -42.90 9.95
CA GLY A 987 13.50 -42.41 11.32
C GLY A 987 12.07 -42.58 11.86
N THR A 988 11.40 -43.69 11.54
CA THR A 988 10.23 -44.11 12.31
C THR A 988 10.65 -44.37 13.76
N LYS A 989 10.06 -43.61 14.69
CA LYS A 989 10.16 -43.91 16.12
C LYS A 989 9.48 -45.24 16.43
N LYS A 990 10.13 -46.05 17.27
CA LYS A 990 9.41 -46.83 18.29
C LYS A 990 9.07 -45.89 19.45
#